data_AF-A0A7W1HKH7-F1
#
_entry.id   AF-A0A7W1HKH7-F1
#
_cell.length_a   1.000
_cell.length_b   1.000
_cell.length_c   1.000
_cell.angle_alpha   90.00
_cell.angle_beta   90.00
_cell.angle_gamma   90.00
#
_symmetry.space_group_name_H-M   'P 1'
#
loop_
_entity.id
_entity.type
_entity.pdbx_description
1 polymer ?
#
loop_
_entity_poly.entity_id
_entity_poly.type
_entity_poly.pdbx_seq_one_letter_code
_entity_poly.pdbx_strand_id
1 'polypeptide(L)'
;MSRAPQAIVVAVLWLFCLTVSRADTFTVTTADSLGPGSLDEAINQANAHPGADTIGFNIPGDGVHEISLGDNGLPEITDPVTIDGYTQPGAKANSLALGDDAIILIRIDGSYSYASVGLIISAGDSIVRGLALIRFPTAITLQGAGHNLIEGNAIGVNPDEIFSGFNFTGINLSSSDNTIGGVLPAQRNVISNNVDAGVWIGADASRNTILGNYIGTDPTGMVPMGNGSGLMIFGKETQIGGLTLEAANVISGNGLAGIYLAYPATENVVEGNLIGTDATGLGNVENLAAGVSIWASNNLIGGLAAGAANKIFFNFSAVQVTEGIDSGHQAVGNSILSNSIYAPALSDGRPGDPIDLDIYGNFEGPTRNDLGDGDTGPNNLQNFPIITSTSFLPDRTTVRGGLNSTPSTTFTIQFYSRDVAPGAGNFLADYLDTETITTNAAGQAYFAFDLQPLPTDLLLIATATDSEGNTSEFSNQISVQVANISTRGQVGTGDDILISGFVVHRAPGGPADYTKKVLLRALGPSLEVDGVPLAGRLDNPTLELHDASGAVLATNDDWRSDQEAEIISAGVAPSSDAEAVLIADLPDGSYTVQMRGAGNSVGLGLTEVYDLEPLDPVNEPASGRLVNISTRGLVGTGDNPLIGGVIVNGDDAERVVIRAIGPDLAAQVPNFLPDPTLELRDGSGALLASNDNWRDDQEEEIAATGLAPNDDRDSAILFSLIPGAYTAIVRGQGESSGVALVEVYDLNPGH
;
A
#
# COMPACT_ATOMS: atom_id res chain seq x y z
N MET A 1 51.03 -48.42 -36.72
CA MET A 1 50.11 -47.26 -36.59
C MET A 1 49.94 -47.04 -35.09
N SER A 2 50.26 -45.95 -34.42
CA SER A 2 50.55 -44.56 -34.77
C SER A 2 51.51 -44.00 -33.71
N ARG A 3 52.31 -43.01 -34.10
CA ARG A 3 53.27 -42.29 -33.26
C ARG A 3 52.56 -41.47 -32.18
N ALA A 4 53.12 -41.42 -30.97
CA ALA A 4 52.91 -40.33 -30.03
C ALA A 4 54.28 -39.69 -29.74
N PRO A 5 54.52 -38.41 -30.04
CA PRO A 5 55.65 -37.69 -29.50
C PRO A 5 55.24 -36.93 -28.23
N GLN A 6 56.03 -37.11 -27.17
CA GLN A 6 56.07 -36.21 -26.02
C GLN A 6 56.51 -34.82 -26.52
N ALA A 7 55.66 -33.81 -26.34
CA ALA A 7 56.03 -32.41 -26.50
C ALA A 7 56.17 -31.81 -25.10
N ILE A 8 57.41 -31.49 -24.76
CA ILE A 8 57.81 -30.68 -23.61
C ILE A 8 57.23 -29.28 -23.81
N VAL A 9 56.31 -28.86 -22.94
CA VAL A 9 55.90 -27.46 -22.84
C VAL A 9 56.94 -26.75 -21.98
N VAL A 10 57.80 -25.95 -22.62
CA VAL A 10 58.61 -24.94 -21.92
C VAL A 10 57.67 -23.79 -21.62
N ALA A 11 57.22 -23.68 -20.37
CA ALA A 11 56.56 -22.49 -19.86
C ALA A 11 57.62 -21.39 -19.72
N VAL A 12 57.62 -20.42 -20.64
CA VAL A 12 58.33 -19.16 -20.46
C VAL A 12 57.49 -18.34 -19.47
N LEU A 13 57.86 -18.39 -18.18
CA LEU A 13 57.39 -17.42 -17.20
C LEU A 13 57.94 -16.05 -17.62
N TRP A 14 57.10 -15.22 -18.23
CA TRP A 14 57.29 -13.77 -18.17
C TRP A 14 56.98 -13.34 -16.75
N LEU A 15 58.02 -13.28 -15.93
CA LEU A 15 57.97 -12.62 -14.63
C LEU A 15 57.77 -11.13 -14.92
N PHE A 16 56.52 -10.67 -14.97
CA PHE A 16 56.24 -9.25 -14.74
C PHE A 16 56.71 -8.98 -13.31
N CYS A 17 57.89 -8.39 -13.19
CA CYS A 17 58.30 -7.72 -11.97
C CYS A 17 57.36 -6.52 -11.83
N LEU A 18 56.19 -6.75 -11.23
CA LEU A 18 55.41 -5.68 -10.61
C LEU A 18 56.31 -5.11 -9.51
N THR A 19 57.01 -4.03 -9.85
CA THR A 19 57.51 -3.12 -8.83
C THR A 19 56.27 -2.57 -8.15
N VAL A 20 55.88 -3.17 -7.03
CA VAL A 20 55.00 -2.50 -6.07
C VAL A 20 55.79 -1.28 -5.64
N SER A 21 55.45 -0.11 -6.17
CA SER A 21 55.97 1.14 -5.65
C SER A 21 55.59 1.22 -4.18
N ARG A 22 56.51 1.70 -3.35
CA ARG A 22 56.25 1.82 -1.93
C ARG A 22 55.25 2.97 -1.75
N ALA A 23 54.10 2.70 -1.15
CA ALA A 23 53.19 3.74 -0.67
C ALA A 23 53.96 4.71 0.24
N ASP A 24 53.95 5.99 -0.10
CA ASP A 24 54.51 7.06 0.70
C ASP A 24 53.39 7.84 1.42
N THR A 25 53.78 8.66 2.40
CA THR A 25 52.86 9.51 3.16
C THR A 25 53.24 10.96 3.00
N PHE A 26 52.33 11.77 2.46
CA PHE A 26 52.46 13.21 2.32
C PHE A 26 51.64 13.90 3.41
N THR A 27 52.30 14.53 4.38
CA THR A 27 51.62 15.17 5.51
C THR A 27 51.33 16.63 5.23
N VAL A 28 50.05 17.01 5.31
CA VAL A 28 49.59 18.40 5.34
C VAL A 28 49.85 18.97 6.73
N THR A 29 50.55 20.10 6.77
CA THR A 29 51.00 20.76 8.02
C THR A 29 50.57 22.21 8.15
N THR A 30 49.95 22.79 7.14
CA THR A 30 49.35 24.14 7.19
C THR A 30 47.91 24.11 6.68
N ALA A 31 47.10 25.04 7.18
CA ALA A 31 45.75 25.31 6.70
C ALA A 31 45.73 26.27 5.50
N ASP A 32 46.89 26.80 5.09
CA ASP A 32 47.00 27.59 3.86
C ASP A 32 46.64 26.71 2.64
N SER A 33 45.88 27.26 1.70
CA SER A 33 45.43 26.52 0.51
C SER A 33 46.53 26.20 -0.49
N LEU A 34 47.66 26.91 -0.45
CA LEU A 34 48.78 26.76 -1.37
C LEU A 34 50.13 26.87 -0.65
N GLY A 35 51.17 26.34 -1.29
CA GLY A 35 52.55 26.45 -0.82
C GLY A 35 53.00 25.29 0.07
N PRO A 36 54.21 25.39 0.65
CA PRO A 36 54.81 24.27 1.38
C PRO A 36 53.96 23.76 2.54
N GLY A 37 53.68 22.45 2.54
CA GLY A 37 52.88 21.75 3.54
C GLY A 37 51.36 21.90 3.40
N SER A 38 50.87 22.47 2.30
CA SER A 38 49.44 22.60 1.98
C SER A 38 48.86 21.30 1.41
N LEU A 39 47.53 21.20 1.40
CA LEU A 39 46.82 20.10 0.75
C LEU A 39 47.06 20.06 -0.77
N ASP A 40 47.11 21.22 -1.42
CA ASP A 40 47.45 21.33 -2.85
C ASP A 40 48.82 20.70 -3.16
N GLU A 41 49.84 21.01 -2.35
CA GLU A 41 51.17 20.42 -2.54
C GLU A 41 51.16 18.91 -2.32
N ALA A 42 50.47 18.44 -1.28
CA ALA A 42 50.38 17.00 -0.98
C ALA A 42 49.69 16.22 -2.10
N ILE A 43 48.63 16.77 -2.71
CA ILE A 43 47.97 16.16 -3.88
C ILE A 43 48.91 16.12 -5.07
N ASN A 44 49.61 17.22 -5.36
CA ASN A 44 50.59 17.25 -6.45
C ASN A 44 51.75 16.25 -6.25
N GLN A 45 52.17 16.02 -5.01
CA GLN A 45 53.18 15.02 -4.67
C GLN A 45 52.67 13.59 -4.87
N ALA A 46 51.45 13.28 -4.40
CA ALA A 46 50.80 11.99 -4.63
C ALA A 46 50.61 11.71 -6.12
N ASN A 47 50.08 12.67 -6.89
CA ASN A 47 49.95 12.54 -8.34
C ASN A 47 51.28 12.26 -9.07
N ALA A 48 52.40 12.74 -8.54
CA ALA A 48 53.72 12.54 -9.12
C ALA A 48 54.40 11.23 -8.67
N HIS A 49 53.83 10.54 -7.69
CA HIS A 49 54.37 9.31 -7.12
C HIS A 49 53.44 8.13 -7.44
N PRO A 50 53.85 7.20 -8.32
CA PRO A 50 52.98 6.10 -8.71
C PRO A 50 52.64 5.18 -7.55
N GLY A 51 51.38 4.76 -7.46
CA GLY A 51 50.86 3.78 -6.51
C GLY A 51 50.04 4.42 -5.38
N ALA A 52 49.30 3.58 -4.65
CA ALA A 52 48.39 4.04 -3.61
C ALA A 52 49.12 4.70 -2.42
N ASP A 53 49.19 6.03 -2.44
CA ASP A 53 49.79 6.84 -1.38
C ASP A 53 48.80 7.22 -0.29
N THR A 54 49.31 7.85 0.77
CA THR A 54 48.47 8.43 1.83
C THR A 54 48.74 9.92 1.97
N ILE A 55 47.69 10.74 1.91
CA ILE A 55 47.70 12.13 2.36
C ILE A 55 47.12 12.16 3.77
N GLY A 56 47.96 12.53 4.73
CA GLY A 56 47.59 12.69 6.13
C GLY A 56 47.70 14.13 6.61
N PHE A 57 47.18 14.44 7.79
CA PHE A 57 47.09 15.79 8.35
C PHE A 57 47.75 15.84 9.72
N ASN A 58 48.52 16.90 9.97
CA ASN A 58 49.11 17.23 11.25
C ASN A 58 49.29 18.76 11.34
N ILE A 59 48.19 19.49 11.15
CA ILE A 59 48.16 20.94 11.20
C ILE A 59 48.25 21.38 12.66
N PRO A 60 49.19 22.26 13.04
CA PRO A 60 49.30 22.73 14.43
C PRO A 60 48.08 23.55 14.88
N GLY A 61 47.62 23.31 16.10
CA GLY A 61 46.51 24.02 16.73
C GLY A 61 45.46 23.06 17.27
N ASP A 62 44.51 23.60 18.05
CA ASP A 62 43.35 22.86 18.54
C ASP A 62 42.11 23.24 17.71
N GLY A 63 41.13 22.33 17.65
CA GLY A 63 39.84 22.59 16.98
C GLY A 63 39.87 22.33 15.46
N VAL A 64 38.87 22.88 14.76
CA VAL A 64 38.72 22.72 13.31
C VAL A 64 39.77 23.54 12.57
N HIS A 65 40.47 22.90 11.64
CA HIS A 65 41.40 23.53 10.70
C HIS A 65 40.69 23.74 9.36
N GLU A 66 40.37 25.01 9.06
CA GLU A 66 39.75 25.39 7.79
C GLU A 66 40.80 25.68 6.72
N ILE A 67 40.72 24.95 5.60
CA ILE A 67 41.48 25.17 4.38
C ILE A 67 40.56 25.90 3.39
N SER A 68 40.67 27.23 3.33
CA SER A 68 39.85 28.05 2.43
C SER A 68 40.47 28.16 1.04
N LEU A 69 39.79 27.62 0.03
CA LEU A 69 40.29 27.52 -1.34
C LEU A 69 40.11 28.81 -2.16
N GLY A 70 39.03 29.58 -1.92
CA GLY A 70 38.72 30.75 -2.74
C GLY A 70 38.47 30.36 -4.20
N ASP A 71 39.01 31.14 -5.14
CA ASP A 71 38.97 30.83 -6.58
C ASP A 71 40.03 29.79 -7.01
N ASN A 72 40.93 29.41 -6.11
CA ASN A 72 41.95 28.40 -6.39
C ASN A 72 41.40 27.04 -6.00
N GLY A 73 40.96 26.23 -6.97
CA GLY A 73 40.57 24.84 -6.72
C GLY A 73 41.76 23.97 -6.29
N LEU A 74 41.49 22.74 -5.85
CA LEU A 74 42.54 21.74 -5.64
C LEU A 74 42.95 21.08 -6.97
N PRO A 75 44.16 20.53 -7.08
CA PRO A 75 44.56 19.74 -8.24
C PRO A 75 43.69 18.49 -8.36
N GLU A 76 43.43 18.07 -9.59
CA GLU A 76 42.78 16.79 -9.87
C GLU A 76 43.63 15.62 -9.36
N ILE A 77 43.02 14.65 -8.69
CA ILE A 77 43.66 13.44 -8.20
C ILE A 77 43.69 12.43 -9.35
N THR A 78 44.90 12.11 -9.81
CA THR A 78 45.17 11.33 -11.03
C THR A 78 45.93 10.03 -10.77
N ASP A 79 46.45 9.85 -9.56
CA ASP A 79 47.03 8.59 -9.08
C ASP A 79 46.28 8.11 -7.82
N PRO A 80 46.11 6.79 -7.58
CA PRO A 80 45.38 6.28 -6.42
C PRO A 80 45.91 6.84 -5.10
N VAL A 81 45.01 7.29 -4.22
CA VAL A 81 45.42 7.90 -2.94
C VAL A 81 44.39 7.68 -1.84
N THR A 82 44.87 7.51 -0.61
CA THR A 82 44.06 7.62 0.61
C THR A 82 44.23 9.02 1.19
N ILE A 83 43.17 9.83 1.19
CA ILE A 83 43.13 11.11 1.91
C ILE A 83 42.44 10.86 3.25
N ASP A 84 43.20 10.93 4.33
CA ASP A 84 42.75 10.50 5.66
C ASP A 84 42.76 11.66 6.67
N GLY A 85 41.65 12.39 6.75
CA GLY A 85 41.43 13.46 7.72
C GLY A 85 41.48 13.01 9.19
N TYR A 86 41.25 11.72 9.47
CA TYR A 86 41.32 11.19 10.83
C TYR A 86 42.75 11.06 11.36
N THR A 87 43.76 11.28 10.51
CA THR A 87 45.16 11.39 10.95
C THR A 87 45.45 12.68 11.71
N GLN A 88 44.62 13.72 11.57
CA GLN A 88 44.74 14.97 12.33
C GLN A 88 44.62 14.69 13.84
N PRO A 89 45.59 15.09 14.67
CA PRO A 89 45.50 14.92 16.12
C PRO A 89 44.18 15.47 16.71
N GLY A 90 43.47 14.61 17.44
CA GLY A 90 42.18 14.94 18.06
C GLY A 90 40.96 14.52 17.22
N ALA A 91 41.14 14.18 15.95
CA ALA A 91 40.07 13.63 15.12
C ALA A 91 39.71 12.20 15.56
N LYS A 92 38.48 11.78 15.27
CA LYS A 92 37.96 10.46 15.65
C LYS A 92 36.95 9.99 14.62
N ALA A 93 37.09 8.78 14.12
CA ALA A 93 36.06 8.14 13.30
C ALA A 93 34.80 7.83 14.11
N ASN A 94 33.65 7.76 13.42
CA ASN A 94 32.40 7.36 14.05
C ASN A 94 32.48 5.94 14.60
N SER A 95 31.91 5.75 15.78
CA SER A 95 31.83 4.48 16.49
C SER A 95 30.40 4.03 16.79
N LEU A 96 29.41 4.89 16.55
CA LEU A 96 28.01 4.60 16.85
C LEU A 96 27.34 3.82 15.73
N ALA A 97 26.69 2.70 16.07
CA ALA A 97 25.81 1.99 15.15
C ALA A 97 24.65 2.89 14.69
N LEU A 98 24.07 3.63 15.63
CA LEU A 98 23.00 4.61 15.42
C LEU A 98 23.50 6.02 15.79
N GLY A 99 23.46 6.93 14.83
CA GLY A 99 24.01 8.28 14.96
C GLY A 99 25.45 8.35 14.45
N ASP A 100 26.01 9.55 14.44
CA ASP A 100 27.40 9.80 14.06
C ASP A 100 28.08 10.63 15.15
N ASP A 101 29.12 10.04 15.76
CA ASP A 101 29.95 10.70 16.78
C ASP A 101 31.36 11.04 16.28
N ALA A 102 31.56 11.10 14.97
CA ALA A 102 32.85 11.46 14.39
C ALA A 102 33.27 12.87 14.85
N ILE A 103 34.56 13.00 15.14
CA ILE A 103 35.21 14.29 15.35
C ILE A 103 36.01 14.58 14.08
N ILE A 104 35.42 15.41 13.21
CA ILE A 104 36.05 15.86 11.97
C ILE A 104 36.71 17.22 12.21
N LEU A 105 38.02 17.27 12.02
CA LEU A 105 38.83 18.48 12.29
C LEU A 105 39.38 19.14 11.02
N ILE A 106 39.28 18.51 9.85
CA ILE A 106 39.73 19.08 8.59
C ILE A 106 38.51 19.56 7.80
N ARG A 107 38.38 20.88 7.64
CA ARG A 107 37.33 21.51 6.85
C ARG A 107 37.91 22.11 5.59
N ILE A 108 37.47 21.64 4.43
CA ILE A 108 37.82 22.21 3.13
C ILE A 108 36.65 23.09 2.69
N ASP A 109 36.96 24.34 2.37
CA ASP A 109 35.95 25.36 2.13
C ASP A 109 36.10 26.04 0.77
N GLY A 110 35.07 25.94 -0.06
CA GLY A 110 35.04 26.54 -1.41
C GLY A 110 34.67 28.02 -1.44
N SER A 111 34.16 28.58 -0.35
CA SER A 111 33.73 29.98 -0.18
C SER A 111 32.74 30.51 -1.23
N TYR A 112 32.02 29.63 -1.93
CA TYR A 112 31.08 29.91 -3.03
C TYR A 112 31.70 30.45 -4.33
N SER A 113 32.97 30.17 -4.61
CA SER A 113 33.47 30.40 -5.96
C SER A 113 32.76 29.47 -6.93
N TYR A 114 32.09 30.01 -7.95
CA TYR A 114 31.47 29.21 -9.02
C TYR A 114 32.49 28.40 -9.84
N ALA A 115 33.80 28.64 -9.67
CA ALA A 115 34.87 27.97 -10.38
C ALA A 115 35.57 26.87 -9.57
N SER A 116 35.41 26.85 -8.24
CA SER A 116 36.14 25.91 -7.37
C SER A 116 35.30 24.66 -7.13
N VAL A 117 35.74 23.50 -7.63
CA VAL A 117 35.22 22.18 -7.23
C VAL A 117 36.08 21.69 -6.07
N GLY A 118 35.50 20.98 -5.09
CA GLY A 118 36.24 20.52 -3.91
C GLY A 118 37.33 19.51 -4.27
N LEU A 119 36.98 18.23 -4.39
CA LEU A 119 37.87 17.18 -4.88
C LEU A 119 37.40 16.68 -6.23
N ILE A 120 38.31 16.60 -7.20
CA ILE A 120 38.09 15.91 -8.47
C ILE A 120 39.01 14.69 -8.49
N ILE A 121 38.44 13.50 -8.61
CA ILE A 121 39.17 12.23 -8.61
C ILE A 121 38.95 11.57 -9.96
N SER A 122 40.02 11.45 -10.75
CA SER A 122 40.09 10.67 -11.98
C SER A 122 40.81 9.34 -11.81
N ALA A 123 41.59 9.22 -10.73
CA ALA A 123 42.19 7.96 -10.31
C ALA A 123 41.13 6.95 -9.90
N GLY A 124 41.48 5.66 -9.99
CA GLY A 124 40.71 4.60 -9.35
C GLY A 124 41.28 4.28 -7.98
N ASP A 125 40.63 3.36 -7.27
CA ASP A 125 41.15 2.77 -6.02
C ASP A 125 41.55 3.82 -4.94
N SER A 126 40.93 5.00 -4.95
CA SER A 126 41.20 6.07 -3.98
C SER A 126 40.21 6.04 -2.82
N ILE A 127 40.66 6.48 -1.64
CA ILE A 127 39.84 6.56 -0.43
C ILE A 127 39.83 8.00 0.07
N VAL A 128 38.65 8.54 0.38
CA VAL A 128 38.52 9.85 1.03
C VAL A 128 37.73 9.70 2.32
N ARG A 129 38.31 10.11 3.44
CA ARG A 129 37.65 10.02 4.75
C ARG A 129 38.03 11.10 5.75
N GLY A 130 37.14 11.34 6.71
CA GLY A 130 37.37 12.23 7.84
C GLY A 130 37.47 13.71 7.47
N LEU A 131 36.84 14.12 6.35
CA LEU A 131 36.83 15.50 5.88
C LEU A 131 35.44 16.13 6.00
N ALA A 132 35.40 17.42 6.27
CA ALA A 132 34.22 18.25 6.06
C ALA A 132 34.40 19.06 4.76
N LEU A 133 33.47 18.98 3.82
CA LEU A 133 33.51 19.75 2.56
C LEU A 133 32.26 20.61 2.40
N ILE A 134 32.45 21.93 2.37
CA ILE A 134 31.33 22.90 2.36
C ILE A 134 31.57 24.05 1.37
N ARG A 135 30.48 24.70 0.94
CA ARG A 135 30.48 25.92 0.10
C ARG A 135 31.06 25.72 -1.31
N PHE A 136 30.78 24.56 -1.92
CA PHE A 136 31.17 24.22 -3.28
C PHE A 136 29.97 24.15 -4.25
N PRO A 137 30.14 24.42 -5.55
CA PRO A 137 29.23 23.92 -6.59
C PRO A 137 29.13 22.38 -6.55
N THR A 138 30.25 21.69 -6.38
CA THR A 138 30.28 20.24 -6.12
C THR A 138 31.40 19.92 -5.16
N ALA A 139 31.09 19.25 -4.04
CA ALA A 139 32.11 18.97 -3.02
C ALA A 139 33.08 17.88 -3.47
N ILE A 140 32.58 16.78 -4.03
CA ILE A 140 33.41 15.69 -4.57
C ILE A 140 32.89 15.26 -5.94
N THR A 141 33.77 15.18 -6.93
CA THR A 141 33.48 14.63 -8.26
C THR A 141 34.34 13.40 -8.50
N LEU A 142 33.70 12.26 -8.75
CA LEU A 142 34.35 11.03 -9.19
C LEU A 142 34.16 10.88 -10.69
N GLN A 143 35.25 10.99 -11.43
CA GLN A 143 35.29 10.86 -12.89
C GLN A 143 36.39 9.85 -13.26
N GLY A 144 36.49 9.45 -14.53
CA GLY A 144 37.56 8.53 -14.94
C GLY A 144 37.42 7.12 -14.35
N ALA A 145 38.45 6.63 -13.64
CA ALA A 145 38.53 5.26 -13.14
C ALA A 145 37.70 5.04 -11.86
N GLY A 146 37.19 3.82 -11.70
CA GLY A 146 36.29 3.43 -10.61
C GLY A 146 36.98 2.89 -9.36
N HIS A 147 36.22 2.21 -8.50
CA HIS A 147 36.67 1.62 -7.24
C HIS A 147 37.13 2.63 -6.18
N ASN A 148 36.64 3.87 -6.27
CA ASN A 148 36.87 4.85 -5.22
C ASN A 148 35.90 4.64 -4.04
N LEU A 149 36.35 4.94 -2.84
CA LEU A 149 35.61 4.82 -1.59
C LEU A 149 35.53 6.17 -0.89
N ILE A 150 34.31 6.70 -0.76
CA ILE A 150 34.05 7.93 -0.01
C ILE A 150 33.37 7.52 1.29
N GLU A 151 34.06 7.65 2.43
CA GLU A 151 33.62 7.09 3.71
C GLU A 151 33.88 8.05 4.89
N GLY A 152 33.01 8.10 5.90
CA GLY A 152 33.31 8.86 7.13
C GLY A 152 33.43 10.39 6.95
N ASN A 153 32.79 10.97 5.93
CA ASN A 153 32.88 12.41 5.65
C ASN A 153 31.61 13.16 6.06
N ALA A 154 31.77 14.47 6.31
CA ALA A 154 30.69 15.43 6.46
C ALA A 154 30.59 16.31 5.20
N ILE A 155 29.60 16.05 4.34
CA ILE A 155 29.44 16.74 3.06
C ILE A 155 28.27 17.73 3.17
N GLY A 156 28.61 19.02 3.12
CA GLY A 156 27.66 20.13 3.32
C GLY A 156 27.28 20.36 4.80
N VAL A 157 27.74 19.51 5.71
CA VAL A 157 27.55 19.67 7.17
C VAL A 157 28.78 20.36 7.78
N ASN A 158 28.51 21.35 8.64
CA ASN A 158 29.56 22.05 9.36
C ASN A 158 29.75 21.44 10.78
N PRO A 159 30.94 20.95 11.17
CA PRO A 159 31.15 20.22 12.43
C PRO A 159 30.91 21.03 13.73
N ASP A 160 30.74 22.35 13.65
CA ASP A 160 30.78 23.27 14.80
C ASP A 160 29.53 24.17 14.98
N GLU A 161 28.45 24.02 14.18
CA GLU A 161 27.14 24.73 14.17
C GLU A 161 27.13 26.24 14.59
N ILE A 162 26.71 27.21 13.76
CA ILE A 162 25.33 27.54 13.35
C ILE A 162 25.39 28.02 11.88
N PHE A 163 24.58 27.41 11.01
CA PHE A 163 24.31 27.71 9.59
C PHE A 163 25.04 28.91 8.95
N SER A 164 26.04 28.61 8.09
CA SER A 164 26.40 29.45 6.93
C SER A 164 27.25 28.66 5.91
N GLY A 165 26.68 27.67 5.24
CA GLY A 165 27.38 26.93 4.18
C GLY A 165 26.53 25.85 3.55
N PHE A 166 26.22 25.95 2.25
CA PHE A 166 25.64 24.85 1.47
C PHE A 166 26.54 24.52 0.30
N ASN A 167 26.55 23.26 -0.14
CA ASN A 167 27.01 22.97 -1.50
C ASN A 167 25.82 23.05 -2.46
N PHE A 168 26.07 23.13 -3.76
CA PHE A 168 25.00 22.88 -4.74
C PHE A 168 24.76 21.37 -4.86
N THR A 169 25.80 20.61 -5.19
CA THR A 169 25.79 19.13 -5.14
C THR A 169 26.81 18.64 -4.10
N GLY A 170 26.45 17.62 -3.33
CA GLY A 170 27.39 16.98 -2.41
C GLY A 170 28.44 16.17 -3.18
N ILE A 171 28.04 15.00 -3.69
CA ILE A 171 28.91 14.08 -4.42
C ILE A 171 28.35 13.87 -5.83
N ASN A 172 29.19 14.03 -6.87
CA ASN A 172 28.85 13.74 -8.26
C ASN A 172 29.62 12.52 -8.77
N LEU A 173 28.91 11.48 -9.18
CA LEU A 173 29.45 10.26 -9.78
C LEU A 173 29.28 10.30 -11.30
N SER A 174 30.36 10.65 -12.00
CA SER A 174 30.48 10.55 -13.46
C SER A 174 31.26 9.31 -13.90
N SER A 175 31.69 8.46 -12.97
CA SER A 175 32.39 7.19 -13.19
C SER A 175 31.63 6.02 -12.55
N SER A 176 32.01 4.80 -12.95
CA SER A 176 31.37 3.56 -12.51
C SER A 176 32.13 2.90 -11.35
N ASP A 177 31.50 1.92 -10.71
CA ASP A 177 32.15 0.98 -9.78
C ASP A 177 32.70 1.65 -8.49
N ASN A 178 32.11 2.76 -8.03
CA ASN A 178 32.48 3.45 -6.80
C ASN A 178 31.57 3.09 -5.62
N THR A 179 32.06 3.29 -4.39
CA THR A 179 31.30 3.09 -3.14
C THR A 179 31.22 4.38 -2.32
N ILE A 180 29.99 4.77 -1.95
CA ILE A 180 29.71 5.86 -1.04
C ILE A 180 29.19 5.26 0.26
N GLY A 181 30.00 5.37 1.31
CA GLY A 181 29.73 4.83 2.64
C GLY A 181 30.21 3.39 2.80
N GLY A 182 29.50 2.61 3.63
CA GLY A 182 29.85 1.23 3.95
C GLY A 182 29.05 0.72 5.15
N VAL A 183 29.23 -0.57 5.48
CA VAL A 183 28.48 -1.25 6.55
C VAL A 183 29.06 -1.07 7.95
N LEU A 184 30.24 -0.44 8.08
CA LEU A 184 30.82 -0.13 9.38
C LEU A 184 30.45 1.30 9.79
N PRO A 185 30.19 1.58 11.09
CA PRO A 185 29.91 2.93 11.58
C PRO A 185 30.90 3.99 11.10
N ALA A 186 32.20 3.68 11.10
CA ALA A 186 33.26 4.59 10.68
C ALA A 186 33.20 4.99 9.20
N GLN A 187 32.44 4.26 8.39
CA GLN A 187 32.33 4.49 6.95
C GLN A 187 31.14 5.39 6.58
N ARG A 188 30.21 5.61 7.51
CA ARG A 188 29.03 6.46 7.32
C ARG A 188 29.43 7.86 6.90
N ASN A 189 28.93 8.32 5.77
CA ASN A 189 28.95 9.75 5.48
C ASN A 189 27.67 10.41 6.00
N VAL A 190 27.78 11.69 6.37
CA VAL A 190 26.64 12.58 6.60
C VAL A 190 26.61 13.58 5.45
N ILE A 191 25.58 13.52 4.60
CA ILE A 191 25.46 14.25 3.33
C ILE A 191 24.18 15.10 3.36
N SER A 192 24.32 16.36 3.73
CA SER A 192 23.19 17.28 3.97
C SER A 192 23.56 18.72 3.60
N ASN A 193 22.57 19.62 3.54
CA ASN A 193 22.70 21.01 3.06
C ASN A 193 23.29 21.13 1.64
N ASN A 194 22.87 20.25 0.73
CA ASN A 194 23.20 20.36 -0.69
C ASN A 194 21.95 20.80 -1.47
N VAL A 195 21.99 21.96 -2.12
CA VAL A 195 20.81 22.63 -2.69
C VAL A 195 20.09 21.79 -3.76
N ASP A 196 20.85 21.06 -4.56
CA ASP A 196 20.32 20.28 -5.69
C ASP A 196 20.20 18.79 -5.33
N ALA A 197 21.32 18.12 -5.06
CA ALA A 197 21.35 16.73 -4.62
C ALA A 197 22.43 16.46 -3.59
N GLY A 198 22.15 15.57 -2.64
CA GLY A 198 23.17 14.99 -1.78
C GLY A 198 24.17 14.18 -2.61
N VAL A 199 23.68 13.22 -3.40
CA VAL A 199 24.48 12.46 -4.36
C VAL A 199 23.81 12.49 -5.74
N TRP A 200 24.58 12.86 -6.75
CA TRP A 200 24.20 12.85 -8.16
C TRP A 200 24.93 11.71 -8.89
N ILE A 201 24.21 10.90 -9.67
CA ILE A 201 24.80 9.85 -10.52
C ILE A 201 24.50 10.15 -11.98
N GLY A 202 25.54 10.41 -12.77
CA GLY A 202 25.43 10.73 -14.19
C GLY A 202 24.96 9.55 -15.04
N ALA A 203 24.39 9.84 -16.21
CA ALA A 203 23.76 8.84 -17.08
C ALA A 203 24.71 7.73 -17.57
N ASP A 204 26.01 8.03 -17.70
CA ASP A 204 27.03 7.07 -18.13
C ASP A 204 27.67 6.29 -16.97
N ALA A 205 27.31 6.62 -15.72
CA ALA A 205 27.82 5.94 -14.54
C ALA A 205 27.01 4.67 -14.23
N SER A 206 27.70 3.62 -13.79
CA SER A 206 27.09 2.32 -13.50
C SER A 206 27.74 1.58 -12.34
N ARG A 207 27.07 0.58 -11.76
CA ARG A 207 27.64 -0.30 -10.72
C ARG A 207 28.17 0.44 -9.50
N ASN A 208 27.59 1.59 -9.18
CA ASN A 208 27.93 2.33 -7.97
C ASN A 208 27.14 1.75 -6.78
N THR A 209 27.70 1.85 -5.58
CA THR A 209 27.11 1.33 -4.35
C THR A 209 27.00 2.44 -3.31
N ILE A 210 25.83 2.59 -2.68
CA ILE A 210 25.57 3.60 -1.64
C ILE A 210 25.05 2.87 -0.39
N LEU A 211 25.83 2.84 0.69
CA LEU A 211 25.53 2.05 1.89
C LEU A 211 25.76 2.82 3.19
N GLY A 212 24.88 2.65 4.17
CA GLY A 212 25.11 3.08 5.54
C GLY A 212 25.25 4.60 5.75
N ASN A 213 24.80 5.42 4.81
CA ASN A 213 24.92 6.89 4.87
C ASN A 213 23.71 7.54 5.52
N TYR A 214 23.91 8.73 6.09
CA TYR A 214 22.85 9.64 6.49
C TYR A 214 22.75 10.77 5.47
N ILE A 215 21.61 10.88 4.80
CA ILE A 215 21.41 11.75 3.64
C ILE A 215 20.18 12.64 3.87
N GLY A 216 20.43 13.93 4.10
CA GLY A 216 19.40 14.94 4.38
C GLY A 216 19.09 15.14 5.86
N THR A 217 19.73 14.40 6.76
CA THR A 217 19.58 14.57 8.22
C THR A 217 20.83 15.19 8.85
N ASP A 218 20.72 15.50 10.14
CA ASP A 218 21.86 15.80 10.98
C ASP A 218 22.71 14.55 11.29
N PRO A 219 23.89 14.71 11.92
CA PRO A 219 24.72 13.58 12.32
C PRO A 219 24.01 12.60 13.26
N THR A 220 22.99 13.01 14.02
CA THR A 220 22.22 12.07 14.85
C THR A 220 21.29 11.18 14.01
N GLY A 221 20.91 11.63 12.81
CA GLY A 221 19.92 10.97 11.97
C GLY A 221 18.48 11.21 12.41
N MET A 222 18.26 12.19 13.30
CA MET A 222 16.97 12.43 13.95
C MET A 222 16.35 13.77 13.53
N VAL A 223 17.16 14.69 12.99
CA VAL A 223 16.70 16.05 12.67
C VAL A 223 16.93 16.31 11.18
N PRO A 224 15.95 16.87 10.45
CA PRO A 224 16.15 17.24 9.06
C PRO A 224 17.17 18.39 8.95
N MET A 225 18.13 18.25 8.04
CA MET A 225 19.02 19.33 7.58
C MET A 225 18.78 19.66 6.10
N GLY A 226 18.33 18.67 5.33
CA GLY A 226 17.84 18.78 3.96
C GLY A 226 18.91 18.80 2.89
N ASN A 227 18.63 18.11 1.79
CA ASN A 227 19.16 18.44 0.47
C ASN A 227 18.00 18.92 -0.42
N GLY A 228 18.24 19.23 -1.69
CA GLY A 228 17.19 19.25 -2.71
C GLY A 228 16.56 17.86 -2.81
N SER A 229 17.15 16.97 -3.59
CA SER A 229 16.90 15.52 -3.50
C SER A 229 17.99 14.83 -2.68
N GLY A 230 17.66 13.74 -1.98
CA GLY A 230 18.68 12.95 -1.29
C GLY A 230 19.66 12.32 -2.28
N LEU A 231 19.11 11.50 -3.19
CA LEU A 231 19.80 10.87 -4.30
C LEU A 231 19.12 11.26 -5.62
N MET A 232 19.89 11.69 -6.62
CA MET A 232 19.39 11.95 -7.98
C MET A 232 20.21 11.13 -8.98
N ILE A 233 19.54 10.23 -9.70
CA ILE A 233 20.19 9.13 -10.40
C ILE A 233 19.71 9.10 -11.84
N PHE A 234 20.64 9.32 -12.76
CA PHE A 234 20.46 9.11 -14.20
C PHE A 234 21.17 7.83 -14.68
N GLY A 235 22.12 7.35 -13.88
CA GLY A 235 22.91 6.15 -14.17
C GLY A 235 22.15 4.85 -13.94
N LYS A 236 22.86 3.74 -14.10
CA LYS A 236 22.28 2.38 -14.08
C LYS A 236 23.00 1.42 -13.14
N GLU A 237 22.39 0.28 -12.85
CA GLU A 237 23.04 -0.77 -12.03
C GLU A 237 23.54 -0.25 -10.66
N THR A 238 22.92 0.80 -10.09
CA THR A 238 23.32 1.34 -8.78
C THR A 238 22.62 0.57 -7.67
N GLN A 239 23.40 0.12 -6.69
CA GLN A 239 22.91 -0.49 -5.46
C GLN A 239 22.77 0.58 -4.37
N ILE A 240 21.56 0.75 -3.82
CA ILE A 240 21.25 1.70 -2.75
C ILE A 240 20.71 0.92 -1.57
N GLY A 241 21.48 0.90 -0.49
CA GLY A 241 21.23 0.06 0.67
C GLY A 241 21.60 -1.40 0.42
N GLY A 242 21.13 -2.29 1.28
CA GLY A 242 21.44 -3.71 1.20
C GLY A 242 20.66 -4.52 2.22
N LEU A 243 20.85 -5.84 2.21
CA LEU A 243 20.05 -6.80 2.98
C LEU A 243 20.27 -6.80 4.50
N THR A 244 21.13 -5.94 5.05
CA THR A 244 21.38 -5.84 6.50
C THR A 244 21.11 -4.44 7.01
N LEU A 245 20.77 -4.32 8.30
CA LEU A 245 20.47 -3.03 8.93
C LEU A 245 21.67 -2.06 8.85
N GLU A 246 22.89 -2.58 8.89
CA GLU A 246 24.11 -1.76 8.78
C GLU A 246 24.37 -1.23 7.37
N ALA A 247 23.78 -1.86 6.35
CA ALA A 247 23.85 -1.40 4.97
C ALA A 247 22.80 -0.30 4.68
N ALA A 248 21.78 -0.16 5.52
CA ALA A 248 20.69 0.78 5.33
C ALA A 248 21.19 2.23 5.28
N ASN A 249 20.78 2.96 4.24
CA ASN A 249 20.89 4.42 4.27
C ASN A 249 19.68 5.01 4.98
N VAL A 250 19.88 6.13 5.68
CA VAL A 250 18.81 7.02 6.15
C VAL A 250 18.68 8.15 5.13
N ILE A 251 17.60 8.17 4.36
CA ILE A 251 17.37 9.09 3.26
C ILE A 251 16.10 9.90 3.55
N SER A 252 16.30 11.00 4.28
CA SER A 252 15.22 11.66 5.02
C SER A 252 15.45 13.16 5.13
N GLY A 253 14.39 13.93 5.36
CA GLY A 253 14.48 15.38 5.58
C GLY A 253 14.81 16.19 4.32
N ASN A 254 14.76 15.60 3.13
CA ASN A 254 15.09 16.29 1.88
C ASN A 254 13.92 17.16 1.38
N GLY A 255 14.25 18.26 0.70
CA GLY A 255 13.28 19.26 0.23
C GLY A 255 12.46 18.84 -0.99
N LEU A 256 12.85 17.75 -1.66
CA LEU A 256 12.15 17.08 -2.76
C LEU A 256 12.07 15.58 -2.44
N ALA A 257 12.35 14.71 -3.41
CA ALA A 257 12.30 13.27 -3.20
C ALA A 257 13.50 12.78 -2.39
N GLY A 258 13.30 11.70 -1.63
CA GLY A 258 14.43 10.98 -1.01
C GLY A 258 15.34 10.42 -2.09
N ILE A 259 14.76 9.67 -3.02
CA ILE A 259 15.44 9.07 -4.17
C ILE A 259 14.69 9.46 -5.45
N TYR A 260 15.41 10.02 -6.42
CA TYR A 260 14.89 10.39 -7.73
C TYR A 260 15.59 9.60 -8.84
N LEU A 261 14.89 8.61 -9.41
CA LEU A 261 15.35 7.79 -10.54
C LEU A 261 14.92 8.46 -11.86
N ALA A 262 15.79 9.29 -12.41
CA ALA A 262 15.54 10.09 -13.60
C ALA A 262 15.83 9.31 -14.88
N TYR A 263 15.02 9.49 -15.93
CA TYR A 263 15.36 8.96 -17.26
C TYR A 263 16.79 9.40 -17.67
N PRO A 264 17.69 8.48 -18.09
CA PRO A 264 17.43 7.10 -18.54
C PRO A 264 17.78 6.00 -17.51
N ALA A 265 17.69 6.26 -16.20
CA ALA A 265 18.08 5.32 -15.15
C ALA A 265 17.41 3.95 -15.28
N THR A 266 18.20 2.88 -15.13
CA THR A 266 17.69 1.51 -15.28
C THR A 266 18.51 0.52 -14.48
N GLU A 267 17.92 -0.63 -14.15
CA GLU A 267 18.58 -1.71 -13.40
C GLU A 267 19.12 -1.26 -12.03
N ASN A 268 18.61 -0.17 -11.46
CA ASN A 268 18.98 0.25 -10.11
C ASN A 268 18.20 -0.55 -9.07
N VAL A 269 18.84 -0.84 -7.95
CA VAL A 269 18.28 -1.60 -6.83
C VAL A 269 18.27 -0.71 -5.60
N VAL A 270 17.08 -0.45 -5.07
CA VAL A 270 16.85 0.27 -3.81
C VAL A 270 16.34 -0.75 -2.81
N GLU A 271 17.15 -1.21 -1.87
CA GLU A 271 16.74 -2.24 -0.91
C GLU A 271 17.24 -1.95 0.52
N GLY A 272 16.45 -2.32 1.52
CA GLY A 272 16.84 -2.23 2.93
C GLY A 272 17.10 -0.82 3.45
N ASN A 273 16.54 0.23 2.84
CA ASN A 273 16.73 1.62 3.27
C ASN A 273 15.66 2.11 4.25
N LEU A 274 15.99 3.14 5.01
CA LEU A 274 15.08 3.94 5.83
C LEU A 274 14.82 5.26 5.10
N ILE A 275 13.59 5.49 4.63
CA ILE A 275 13.24 6.63 3.76
C ILE A 275 12.10 7.43 4.37
N GLY A 276 12.37 8.69 4.71
CA GLY A 276 11.43 9.60 5.38
C GLY A 276 11.26 9.36 6.88
N THR A 277 12.01 8.41 7.46
CA THR A 277 12.08 8.18 8.90
C THR A 277 13.37 8.75 9.51
N ASP A 278 13.41 8.85 10.84
CA ASP A 278 14.67 8.96 11.55
C ASP A 278 15.51 7.68 11.43
N ALA A 279 16.73 7.72 11.96
CA ALA A 279 17.65 6.60 11.94
C ALA A 279 17.19 5.37 12.76
N THR A 280 16.18 5.51 13.64
CA THR A 280 15.56 4.35 14.32
C THR A 280 14.52 3.66 13.45
N GLY A 281 14.08 4.32 12.37
CA GLY A 281 12.97 3.88 11.54
C GLY A 281 11.61 4.18 12.14
N LEU A 282 11.51 4.99 13.20
CA LEU A 282 10.25 5.21 13.95
C LEU A 282 9.80 6.67 13.94
N GLY A 283 10.72 7.63 14.04
CA GLY A 283 10.40 9.05 14.03
C GLY A 283 10.13 9.57 12.61
N ASN A 284 9.29 10.60 12.51
CA ASN A 284 9.04 11.31 11.24
C ASN A 284 10.20 12.26 10.94
N VAL A 285 10.88 12.03 9.82
CA VAL A 285 11.84 12.95 9.19
C VAL A 285 11.55 12.96 7.68
N GLU A 286 10.32 13.34 7.33
CA GLU A 286 9.75 13.26 5.98
C GLU A 286 10.63 13.91 4.91
N ASN A 287 10.62 13.34 3.71
CA ASN A 287 10.99 14.07 2.50
C ASN A 287 9.75 14.83 2.00
N LEU A 288 9.94 16.04 1.48
CA LEU A 288 8.81 16.92 1.11
C LEU A 288 8.10 16.55 -0.21
N ALA A 289 8.59 15.53 -0.92
CA ALA A 289 7.93 14.91 -2.06
C ALA A 289 7.82 13.39 -1.86
N ALA A 290 7.93 12.59 -2.93
CA ALA A 290 7.91 11.13 -2.81
C ALA A 290 9.15 10.58 -2.08
N GLY A 291 9.00 9.49 -1.33
CA GLY A 291 10.15 8.77 -0.79
C GLY A 291 11.06 8.28 -1.91
N VAL A 292 10.46 7.64 -2.92
CA VAL A 292 11.09 7.23 -4.18
C VAL A 292 10.25 7.74 -5.35
N SER A 293 10.82 8.58 -6.21
CA SER A 293 10.20 9.05 -7.45
C SER A 293 10.89 8.43 -8.65
N ILE A 294 10.12 7.80 -9.54
CA ILE A 294 10.60 7.00 -10.65
C ILE A 294 10.09 7.58 -11.97
N TRP A 295 11.01 8.08 -12.77
CA TRP A 295 10.78 8.68 -14.09
C TRP A 295 11.46 7.85 -15.19
N ALA A 296 11.81 6.61 -14.87
CA ALA A 296 12.64 5.73 -15.68
C ALA A 296 12.13 4.28 -15.61
N SER A 297 12.83 3.33 -16.23
CA SER A 297 12.34 1.95 -16.42
C SER A 297 13.26 0.88 -15.84
N ASN A 298 12.69 -0.29 -15.51
CA ASN A 298 13.39 -1.49 -15.05
C ASN A 298 14.22 -1.29 -13.76
N ASN A 299 13.66 -0.60 -12.76
CA ASN A 299 14.30 -0.46 -11.45
C ASN A 299 13.59 -1.33 -10.40
N LEU A 300 14.32 -1.80 -9.39
CA LEU A 300 13.80 -2.61 -8.30
C LEU A 300 13.77 -1.79 -7.01
N ILE A 301 12.58 -1.60 -6.45
CA ILE A 301 12.37 -1.00 -5.13
C ILE A 301 11.93 -2.09 -4.17
N GLY A 302 12.84 -2.49 -3.28
CA GLY A 302 12.69 -3.57 -2.33
C GLY A 302 13.22 -4.89 -2.90
N GLY A 303 12.48 -5.98 -2.71
CA GLY A 303 12.84 -7.29 -3.23
C GLY A 303 12.34 -8.46 -2.38
N LEU A 304 12.36 -9.66 -2.94
CA LEU A 304 11.88 -10.88 -2.27
C LEU A 304 12.88 -11.45 -1.25
N ALA A 305 14.13 -10.97 -1.24
CA ALA A 305 15.13 -11.45 -0.29
C ALA A 305 14.86 -10.89 1.10
N ALA A 306 15.12 -11.68 2.14
CA ALA A 306 15.04 -11.22 3.52
C ALA A 306 15.97 -10.01 3.72
N GLY A 307 15.42 -8.91 4.25
CA GLY A 307 16.14 -7.66 4.44
C GLY A 307 16.11 -6.70 3.25
N ALA A 308 15.55 -7.09 2.10
CA ALA A 308 15.45 -6.20 0.93
C ALA A 308 14.37 -5.13 1.08
N ALA A 309 13.36 -5.36 1.93
CA ALA A 309 12.28 -4.40 2.18
C ALA A 309 12.81 -3.03 2.60
N ASN A 310 12.47 -1.98 1.86
CA ASN A 310 12.67 -0.62 2.35
C ASN A 310 11.56 -0.27 3.33
N LYS A 311 11.87 0.61 4.29
CA LYS A 311 10.88 1.29 5.11
C LYS A 311 10.67 2.70 4.55
N ILE A 312 9.54 2.93 3.89
CA ILE A 312 9.24 4.18 3.17
C ILE A 312 8.04 4.86 3.82
N PHE A 313 8.30 5.78 4.74
CA PHE A 313 7.30 6.34 5.66
C PHE A 313 7.30 7.87 5.62
N PHE A 314 6.14 8.46 5.88
CA PHE A 314 5.92 9.89 6.17
C PHE A 314 6.13 10.86 4.99
N ASN A 315 6.64 10.36 3.87
CA ASN A 315 6.77 11.12 2.62
C ASN A 315 5.39 11.44 2.03
N PHE A 316 5.31 12.42 1.13
CA PHE A 316 4.05 12.82 0.50
C PHE A 316 3.36 11.67 -0.26
N SER A 317 4.16 10.89 -1.00
CA SER A 317 3.85 9.55 -1.47
C SER A 317 5.03 8.65 -1.13
N ALA A 318 4.83 7.36 -0.90
CA ALA A 318 5.96 6.49 -0.63
C ALA A 318 6.74 6.18 -1.92
N VAL A 319 6.07 5.63 -2.93
CA VAL A 319 6.63 5.40 -4.26
C VAL A 319 5.74 6.04 -5.31
N GLN A 320 6.33 6.87 -6.17
CA GLN A 320 5.63 7.45 -7.32
C GLN A 320 6.33 6.99 -8.60
N VAL A 321 5.57 6.42 -9.54
CA VAL A 321 6.04 6.13 -10.89
C VAL A 321 5.29 7.05 -11.84
N THR A 322 6.01 7.87 -12.60
CA THR A 322 5.36 8.89 -13.43
C THR A 322 6.04 9.05 -14.78
N GLU A 323 5.30 9.62 -15.74
CA GLU A 323 5.84 9.94 -17.05
C GLU A 323 6.54 11.30 -17.05
N GLY A 324 7.60 11.41 -17.84
CA GLY A 324 8.24 12.69 -18.11
C GLY A 324 7.31 13.60 -18.91
N ILE A 325 7.03 14.80 -18.39
CA ILE A 325 6.19 15.84 -19.02
C ILE A 325 6.63 16.16 -20.48
N ASP A 326 7.91 15.91 -20.80
CA ASP A 326 8.54 16.39 -22.03
C ASP A 326 9.03 15.29 -23.01
N SER A 327 8.96 13.98 -22.68
CA SER A 327 9.79 12.99 -23.41
C SER A 327 9.12 11.71 -23.92
N GLY A 328 7.80 11.53 -23.86
CA GLY A 328 7.12 10.33 -24.41
C GLY A 328 7.69 9.00 -23.90
N HIS A 329 8.41 9.03 -22.78
CA HIS A 329 9.01 7.88 -22.12
C HIS A 329 8.01 7.35 -21.10
N GLN A 330 7.69 6.07 -21.21
CA GLN A 330 6.83 5.36 -20.28
C GLN A 330 7.72 4.68 -19.24
N ALA A 331 7.54 5.04 -17.98
CA ALA A 331 8.29 4.48 -16.86
C ALA A 331 7.75 3.07 -16.53
N VAL A 332 8.24 2.04 -17.23
CA VAL A 332 7.75 0.65 -17.17
C VAL A 332 8.77 -0.31 -16.57
N GLY A 333 8.32 -1.50 -16.19
CA GLY A 333 9.15 -2.57 -15.64
C GLY A 333 9.68 -2.29 -14.24
N ASN A 334 9.11 -1.34 -13.50
CA ASN A 334 9.59 -0.98 -12.17
C ASN A 334 8.93 -1.85 -11.10
N SER A 335 9.72 -2.78 -10.55
CA SER A 335 9.27 -3.73 -9.53
C SER A 335 9.26 -3.08 -8.15
N ILE A 336 8.12 -3.10 -7.46
CA ILE A 336 7.95 -2.53 -6.13
C ILE A 336 7.55 -3.65 -5.18
N LEU A 337 8.53 -4.28 -4.53
CA LEU A 337 8.34 -5.56 -3.85
C LEU A 337 8.66 -5.49 -2.36
N SER A 338 7.78 -6.07 -1.54
CA SER A 338 7.98 -6.34 -0.10
C SER A 338 8.28 -5.14 0.78
N ASN A 339 8.12 -3.90 0.30
CA ASN A 339 8.39 -2.70 1.08
C ASN A 339 7.39 -2.56 2.25
N SER A 340 7.86 -2.00 3.37
CA SER A 340 6.98 -1.50 4.42
C SER A 340 6.70 -0.04 4.11
N ILE A 341 5.43 0.30 3.85
CA ILE A 341 5.02 1.58 3.29
C ILE A 341 4.05 2.28 4.24
N TYR A 342 4.31 3.56 4.51
CA TYR A 342 3.35 4.44 5.15
C TYR A 342 3.20 5.75 4.39
N ALA A 343 1.98 6.04 3.92
CA ALA A 343 1.62 7.31 3.28
C ALA A 343 0.62 8.06 4.19
N PRO A 344 0.98 9.24 4.72
CA PRO A 344 0.06 10.04 5.53
C PRO A 344 -1.07 10.63 4.67
N ALA A 345 -2.21 10.92 5.29
CA ALA A 345 -3.27 11.67 4.62
C ALA A 345 -2.77 13.04 4.15
N LEU A 346 -3.25 13.47 2.99
CA LEU A 346 -2.96 14.80 2.46
C LEU A 346 -3.62 15.87 3.34
N SER A 347 -2.99 17.06 3.39
CA SER A 347 -3.51 18.20 4.19
C SER A 347 -4.90 18.69 3.77
N ASP A 348 -5.36 18.32 2.57
CA ASP A 348 -6.71 18.59 2.05
C ASP A 348 -7.75 17.52 2.42
N GLY A 349 -7.35 16.51 3.22
CA GLY A 349 -8.20 15.44 3.73
C GLY A 349 -8.31 14.22 2.81
N ARG A 350 -7.65 14.23 1.64
CA ARG A 350 -7.55 13.03 0.79
C ARG A 350 -6.64 11.97 1.43
N PRO A 351 -6.89 10.67 1.20
CA PRO A 351 -5.99 9.63 1.66
C PRO A 351 -4.61 9.75 1.01
N GLY A 352 -3.57 9.33 1.71
CA GLY A 352 -2.23 9.24 1.13
C GLY A 352 -2.17 8.15 0.06
N ASP A 353 -1.38 8.37 -0.99
CA ASP A 353 -1.19 7.41 -2.07
C ASP A 353 0.16 6.67 -1.91
N PRO A 354 0.14 5.40 -1.45
CA PRO A 354 1.36 4.63 -1.14
C PRO A 354 2.20 4.29 -2.36
N ILE A 355 1.56 3.87 -3.46
CA ILE A 355 2.18 3.60 -4.75
C ILE A 355 1.29 4.33 -5.74
N ASP A 356 1.82 5.39 -6.34
CA ASP A 356 1.11 6.26 -7.29
C ASP A 356 1.59 5.96 -8.71
N LEU A 357 0.68 5.48 -9.57
CA LEU A 357 0.89 5.28 -11.01
C LEU A 357 0.19 6.36 -11.86
N ASP A 358 -0.49 7.34 -11.26
CA ASP A 358 -1.23 8.35 -11.99
C ASP A 358 -0.29 9.30 -12.75
N ILE A 359 -0.66 9.57 -14.00
CA ILE A 359 -0.02 10.62 -14.79
C ILE A 359 -0.42 11.97 -14.18
N TYR A 360 0.58 12.78 -13.81
CA TYR A 360 0.49 14.12 -13.21
C TYR A 360 0.31 14.21 -11.69
N GLY A 361 0.35 13.10 -10.94
CA GLY A 361 0.34 13.15 -9.47
C GLY A 361 -0.91 13.83 -8.94
N ASN A 362 -2.07 13.46 -9.49
CA ASN A 362 -3.34 14.06 -9.11
C ASN A 362 -3.87 13.47 -7.79
N PHE A 363 -3.27 12.37 -7.29
CA PHE A 363 -3.63 11.65 -6.08
C PHE A 363 -5.14 11.36 -6.05
N GLU A 364 -5.65 10.73 -7.11
CA GLU A 364 -7.05 10.32 -7.23
C GLU A 364 -7.31 8.92 -6.66
N GLY A 365 -6.27 8.26 -6.15
CA GLY A 365 -6.27 6.89 -5.66
C GLY A 365 -5.98 5.89 -6.80
N PRO A 366 -6.04 4.58 -6.52
CA PRO A 366 -5.58 3.58 -7.48
C PRO A 366 -6.30 3.66 -8.84
N THR A 367 -5.50 3.63 -9.88
CA THR A 367 -5.86 3.50 -11.30
C THR A 367 -6.81 2.33 -11.50
N ARG A 368 -7.83 2.51 -12.34
CA ARG A 368 -8.92 1.52 -12.45
C ARG A 368 -8.46 0.27 -13.17
N ASN A 369 -8.84 -0.90 -12.64
CA ASN A 369 -8.73 -2.15 -13.37
C ASN A 369 -9.55 -2.14 -14.68
N ASP A 370 -8.95 -2.64 -15.76
CA ASP A 370 -9.56 -2.83 -17.08
C ASP A 370 -9.60 -4.33 -17.51
N LEU A 371 -10.20 -4.63 -18.67
CA LEU A 371 -10.31 -6.00 -19.16
C LEU A 371 -9.09 -6.38 -20.01
N GLY A 372 -8.24 -7.28 -19.50
CA GLY A 372 -7.16 -7.95 -20.22
C GLY A 372 -5.89 -7.13 -20.39
N ASP A 373 -5.64 -6.18 -19.48
CA ASP A 373 -4.86 -4.94 -19.63
C ASP A 373 -4.13 -4.68 -20.96
N GLY A 374 -4.62 -3.64 -21.63
CA GLY A 374 -4.01 -3.06 -22.84
C GLY A 374 -3.53 -1.63 -22.60
N ASP A 375 -3.56 -1.18 -21.34
CA ASP A 375 -3.19 0.16 -20.93
C ASP A 375 -1.69 0.42 -21.11
N THR A 376 -1.39 1.71 -21.22
CA THR A 376 -0.01 2.19 -21.39
C THR A 376 0.19 3.36 -20.45
N GLY A 377 1.35 3.44 -19.81
CA GLY A 377 1.62 4.45 -18.81
C GLY A 377 2.72 3.99 -17.85
N PRO A 378 2.87 4.67 -16.69
CA PRO A 378 3.69 4.19 -15.59
C PRO A 378 3.32 2.74 -15.23
N ASN A 379 4.30 1.84 -15.29
CA ASN A 379 4.10 0.40 -15.12
C ASN A 379 2.91 -0.18 -15.93
N ASN A 380 2.65 0.35 -17.13
CA ASN A 380 1.50 -0.01 -17.97
C ASN A 380 0.13 0.10 -17.27
N LEU A 381 0.04 0.89 -16.19
CA LEU A 381 -1.14 0.97 -15.33
C LEU A 381 -1.62 -0.43 -14.88
N GLN A 382 -0.67 -1.30 -14.57
CA GLN A 382 -0.88 -2.69 -14.20
C GLN A 382 -2.07 -2.86 -13.23
N ASN A 383 -3.04 -3.67 -13.64
CA ASN A 383 -4.21 -3.97 -12.82
C ASN A 383 -3.79 -4.62 -11.49
N PHE A 384 -4.45 -4.23 -10.41
CA PHE A 384 -4.23 -4.79 -9.08
C PHE A 384 -5.16 -5.99 -8.80
N PRO A 385 -4.79 -6.90 -7.88
CA PRO A 385 -5.65 -8.00 -7.45
C PRO A 385 -6.90 -7.48 -6.73
N ILE A 386 -8.00 -8.21 -6.83
CA ILE A 386 -9.24 -7.90 -6.13
C ILE A 386 -9.53 -9.03 -5.13
N ILE A 387 -9.48 -8.70 -3.83
CA ILE A 387 -9.71 -9.65 -2.72
C ILE A 387 -11.20 -9.69 -2.39
N THR A 388 -11.82 -10.85 -2.59
CA THR A 388 -13.27 -11.04 -2.39
C THR A 388 -13.66 -11.55 -1.00
N SER A 389 -12.77 -12.30 -0.35
CA SER A 389 -13.00 -12.78 1.02
C SER A 389 -11.71 -13.25 1.67
N THR A 390 -11.67 -13.10 2.99
CA THR A 390 -10.63 -13.62 3.87
C THR A 390 -11.28 -14.53 4.92
N SER A 391 -10.70 -15.71 5.14
CA SER A 391 -11.16 -16.65 6.17
C SER A 391 -10.01 -16.98 7.11
N PHE A 392 -10.12 -16.51 8.34
CA PHE A 392 -9.13 -16.71 9.39
C PHE A 392 -9.41 -18.02 10.13
N LEU A 393 -8.62 -19.05 9.81
CA LEU A 393 -8.66 -20.35 10.48
C LEU A 393 -7.50 -20.44 11.49
N PRO A 394 -7.60 -21.29 12.53
CA PRO A 394 -6.53 -21.41 13.53
C PRO A 394 -5.16 -21.81 12.97
N ASP A 395 -5.12 -22.45 11.80
CA ASP A 395 -3.92 -22.98 11.14
C ASP A 395 -3.52 -22.24 9.86
N ARG A 396 -4.36 -21.32 9.34
CA ARG A 396 -4.08 -20.56 8.11
C ARG A 396 -5.06 -19.41 7.91
N THR A 397 -4.71 -18.47 7.05
CA THR A 397 -5.66 -17.48 6.50
C THR A 397 -5.90 -17.78 5.03
N THR A 398 -7.12 -18.19 4.67
CA THR A 398 -7.48 -18.42 3.27
C THR A 398 -7.96 -17.12 2.63
N VAL A 399 -7.28 -16.66 1.58
CA VAL A 399 -7.62 -15.44 0.83
C VAL A 399 -8.13 -15.82 -0.55
N ARG A 400 -9.32 -15.34 -0.91
CA ARG A 400 -9.94 -15.58 -2.22
C ARG A 400 -10.07 -14.29 -2.99
N GLY A 401 -9.85 -14.35 -4.29
CA GLY A 401 -9.95 -13.19 -5.15
C GLY A 401 -9.70 -13.51 -6.61
N GLY A 402 -9.42 -12.47 -7.38
CA GLY A 402 -9.05 -12.59 -8.77
C GLY A 402 -8.15 -11.46 -9.25
N LEU A 403 -7.60 -11.68 -10.44
CA LEU A 403 -6.85 -10.69 -11.20
C LEU A 403 -7.33 -10.76 -12.64
N ASN A 404 -7.64 -9.61 -13.22
CA ASN A 404 -7.78 -9.44 -14.65
C ASN A 404 -6.63 -8.56 -15.14
N SER A 405 -5.80 -9.06 -16.04
CA SER A 405 -4.59 -8.39 -16.52
C SER A 405 -4.10 -9.04 -17.82
N THR A 406 -2.89 -8.74 -18.29
CA THR A 406 -2.31 -9.26 -19.54
C THR A 406 -2.54 -10.79 -19.69
N PRO A 407 -3.07 -11.29 -20.82
CA PRO A 407 -3.35 -12.71 -21.04
C PRO A 407 -2.15 -13.64 -21.01
N SER A 408 -2.32 -14.82 -20.40
CA SER A 408 -1.30 -15.88 -20.32
C SER A 408 0.02 -15.43 -19.64
N THR A 409 -0.07 -14.42 -18.78
CA THR A 409 1.06 -13.85 -18.05
C THR A 409 1.05 -14.33 -16.61
N THR A 410 2.23 -14.57 -16.05
CA THR A 410 2.39 -14.92 -14.63
C THR A 410 2.68 -13.66 -13.84
N PHE A 411 1.92 -13.47 -12.76
CA PHE A 411 2.03 -12.36 -11.84
C PHE A 411 2.48 -12.86 -10.47
N THR A 412 3.37 -12.09 -9.85
CA THR A 412 3.65 -12.18 -8.42
C THR A 412 2.58 -11.38 -7.68
N ILE A 413 1.84 -12.04 -6.79
CA ILE A 413 0.88 -11.38 -5.89
C ILE A 413 1.57 -11.21 -4.54
N GLN A 414 1.59 -9.99 -4.01
CA GLN A 414 2.11 -9.73 -2.66
C GLN A 414 0.99 -9.23 -1.77
N PHE A 415 0.80 -9.89 -0.64
CA PHE A 415 -0.20 -9.53 0.37
C PHE A 415 0.44 -8.68 1.46
N TYR A 416 -0.28 -7.65 1.87
CA TYR A 416 0.14 -6.71 2.90
C TYR A 416 -0.99 -6.53 3.91
N SER A 417 -0.62 -6.20 5.15
CA SER A 417 -1.57 -5.69 6.13
C SER A 417 -2.04 -4.31 5.71
N ARG A 418 -3.23 -3.92 6.14
CA ARG A 418 -3.69 -2.52 6.12
C ARG A 418 -4.14 -2.13 7.51
N ASP A 419 -3.38 -1.27 8.17
CA ASP A 419 -3.81 -0.69 9.44
C ASP A 419 -4.59 0.61 9.15
N VAL A 420 -5.92 0.52 9.15
CA VAL A 420 -6.78 1.71 9.16
C VAL A 420 -7.02 2.11 10.61
N ALA A 421 -6.15 2.96 11.15
CA ALA A 421 -6.50 3.72 12.34
C ALA A 421 -7.81 4.49 12.04
N PRO A 422 -8.90 4.29 12.81
CA PRO A 422 -10.20 4.87 12.50
C PRO A 422 -10.12 6.39 12.35
N GLY A 423 -10.40 6.89 11.14
CA GLY A 423 -10.58 8.33 10.86
C GLY A 423 -9.32 9.15 10.51
N ALA A 424 -8.17 8.54 10.23
CA ALA A 424 -6.94 9.30 10.00
C ALA A 424 -6.52 9.48 8.52
N GLY A 425 -7.11 8.76 7.56
CA GLY A 425 -6.74 8.82 6.13
C GLY A 425 -5.31 8.35 5.81
N ASN A 426 -4.59 7.85 6.82
CA ASN A 426 -3.24 7.33 6.68
C ASN A 426 -3.28 5.91 6.13
N PHE A 427 -2.30 5.58 5.31
CA PHE A 427 -2.12 4.26 4.72
C PHE A 427 -0.88 3.62 5.34
N LEU A 428 -1.01 2.45 5.97
CA LEU A 428 0.11 1.63 6.43
C LEU A 428 -0.01 0.25 5.79
N ALA A 429 1.05 -0.19 5.13
CA ALA A 429 1.15 -1.50 4.51
C ALA A 429 2.45 -2.21 4.88
N ASP A 430 2.34 -3.31 5.63
CA ASP A 430 3.46 -4.20 5.92
C ASP A 430 3.33 -5.49 5.14
N TYR A 431 4.42 -5.91 4.50
CA TYR A 431 4.47 -7.15 3.73
C TYR A 431 4.20 -8.38 4.61
N LEU A 432 3.31 -9.26 4.15
CA LEU A 432 2.91 -10.47 4.86
C LEU A 432 3.34 -11.74 4.12
N ASP A 433 3.03 -11.83 2.83
CA ASP A 433 3.22 -13.06 2.06
C ASP A 433 3.27 -12.81 0.56
N THR A 434 3.75 -13.79 -0.21
CA THR A 434 3.79 -13.74 -1.67
C THR A 434 3.34 -15.05 -2.32
N GLU A 435 2.56 -14.92 -3.37
CA GLU A 435 2.07 -16.02 -4.18
C GLU A 435 2.25 -15.71 -5.67
N THR A 436 2.02 -16.70 -6.52
CA THR A 436 2.03 -16.48 -7.99
C THR A 436 0.75 -16.98 -8.61
N ILE A 437 0.29 -16.27 -9.64
CA ILE A 437 -0.85 -16.68 -10.44
C ILE A 437 -0.61 -16.44 -11.92
N THR A 438 -1.15 -17.31 -12.78
CA THR A 438 -1.10 -17.13 -14.23
C THR A 438 -2.50 -16.85 -14.76
N THR A 439 -2.66 -15.77 -15.52
CA THR A 439 -3.91 -15.45 -16.22
C THR A 439 -4.16 -16.43 -17.35
N ASN A 440 -5.42 -16.67 -17.69
CA ASN A 440 -5.79 -17.49 -18.84
C ASN A 440 -5.65 -16.71 -20.16
N ALA A 441 -6.06 -17.31 -21.28
CA ALA A 441 -6.01 -16.67 -22.60
C ALA A 441 -6.92 -15.43 -22.76
N ALA A 442 -7.81 -15.18 -21.79
CA ALA A 442 -8.67 -14.00 -21.71
C ALA A 442 -8.17 -12.96 -20.69
N GLY A 443 -6.99 -13.15 -20.08
CA GLY A 443 -6.47 -12.21 -19.08
C GLY A 443 -6.92 -12.49 -17.64
N GLN A 444 -7.60 -13.61 -17.41
CA GLN A 444 -8.36 -13.82 -16.18
C GLN A 444 -7.71 -14.86 -15.28
N ALA A 445 -7.67 -14.59 -13.98
CA ALA A 445 -7.25 -15.55 -12.98
C ALA A 445 -8.06 -15.41 -11.69
N TYR A 446 -8.46 -16.55 -11.11
CA TYR A 446 -9.12 -16.62 -9.80
C TYR A 446 -8.21 -17.39 -8.85
N PHE A 447 -8.12 -16.94 -7.60
CA PHE A 447 -7.27 -17.57 -6.59
C PHE A 447 -8.02 -17.88 -5.29
N ALA A 448 -7.48 -18.90 -4.61
CA ALA A 448 -7.75 -19.22 -3.22
C ALA A 448 -6.40 -19.64 -2.61
N PHE A 449 -5.71 -18.70 -1.99
CA PHE A 449 -4.39 -18.93 -1.38
C PHE A 449 -4.53 -19.17 0.11
N ASP A 450 -3.69 -20.04 0.65
CA ASP A 450 -3.61 -20.34 2.08
C ASP A 450 -2.33 -19.69 2.64
N LEU A 451 -2.48 -18.51 3.22
CA LEU A 451 -1.39 -17.80 3.90
C LEU A 451 -1.15 -18.39 5.29
N GLN A 452 -0.01 -18.03 5.89
CA GLN A 452 0.23 -18.26 7.31
C GLN A 452 -0.93 -17.71 8.18
N PRO A 453 -1.18 -18.25 9.40
CA PRO A 453 -2.21 -17.72 10.29
C PRO A 453 -1.98 -16.23 10.58
N LEU A 454 -2.98 -15.39 10.28
CA LEU A 454 -2.95 -13.94 10.54
C LEU A 454 -3.99 -13.56 11.62
N PRO A 455 -3.80 -12.41 12.31
CA PRO A 455 -4.82 -11.87 13.22
C PRO A 455 -6.18 -11.68 12.53
N THR A 456 -7.26 -12.00 13.23
CA THR A 456 -8.65 -12.00 12.68
C THR A 456 -9.20 -10.60 12.42
N ASP A 457 -8.53 -9.56 12.93
CA ASP A 457 -8.82 -8.15 12.79
C ASP A 457 -7.96 -7.46 11.71
N LEU A 458 -7.11 -8.22 11.01
CA LEU A 458 -6.22 -7.69 10.00
C LEU A 458 -6.96 -7.49 8.68
N LEU A 459 -6.84 -6.30 8.11
CA LEU A 459 -7.26 -6.03 6.73
C LEU A 459 -6.14 -6.38 5.77
N LEU A 460 -6.50 -6.97 4.63
CA LEU A 460 -5.55 -7.38 3.61
C LEU A 460 -5.71 -6.53 2.36
N ILE A 461 -4.58 -6.17 1.78
CA ILE A 461 -4.48 -5.55 0.47
C ILE A 461 -3.38 -6.27 -0.30
N ALA A 462 -3.36 -6.12 -1.62
CA ALA A 462 -2.37 -6.78 -2.44
C ALA A 462 -1.89 -5.92 -3.61
N THR A 463 -0.70 -6.23 -4.12
CA THR A 463 -0.21 -5.77 -5.42
C THR A 463 -0.03 -6.95 -6.36
N ALA A 464 -0.04 -6.68 -7.66
CA ALA A 464 0.34 -7.61 -8.72
C ALA A 464 1.59 -7.07 -9.43
N THR A 465 2.59 -7.92 -9.61
CA THR A 465 3.78 -7.60 -10.42
C THR A 465 3.92 -8.59 -11.55
N ASP A 466 3.94 -8.12 -12.80
CA ASP A 466 4.12 -8.97 -13.97
C ASP A 466 5.56 -9.49 -14.10
N SER A 467 5.83 -10.32 -15.11
CA SER A 467 7.17 -10.86 -15.36
C SER A 467 8.18 -9.86 -15.93
N GLU A 468 7.71 -8.70 -16.42
CA GLU A 468 8.55 -7.60 -16.90
C GLU A 468 8.88 -6.60 -15.79
N GLY A 469 8.26 -6.76 -14.62
CA GLY A 469 8.48 -5.98 -13.42
C GLY A 469 7.45 -4.87 -13.20
N ASN A 470 6.42 -4.74 -14.03
CA ASN A 470 5.36 -3.75 -13.83
C ASN A 470 4.56 -4.11 -12.58
N THR A 471 4.63 -3.28 -11.55
CA THR A 471 3.87 -3.46 -10.30
C THR A 471 2.67 -2.54 -10.27
N SER A 472 1.50 -3.10 -9.94
CA SER A 472 0.27 -2.36 -9.69
C SER A 472 0.37 -1.48 -8.45
N GLU A 473 -0.56 -0.54 -8.34
CA GLU A 473 -0.89 0.07 -7.07
C GLU A 473 -1.53 -0.97 -6.12
N PHE A 474 -1.79 -0.59 -4.87
CA PHE A 474 -2.45 -1.50 -3.95
C PHE A 474 -3.93 -1.69 -4.33
N SER A 475 -4.41 -2.91 -4.15
CA SER A 475 -5.83 -3.23 -4.27
C SER A 475 -6.67 -2.28 -3.42
N ASN A 476 -7.71 -1.71 -4.02
CA ASN A 476 -8.74 -1.02 -3.26
C ASN A 476 -9.36 -1.99 -2.23
N GLN A 477 -9.70 -1.47 -1.05
CA GLN A 477 -10.56 -2.22 -0.12
C GLN A 477 -11.86 -2.53 -0.86
N ILE A 478 -12.29 -3.80 -0.86
CA ILE A 478 -13.65 -4.08 -1.31
C ILE A 478 -14.58 -3.85 -0.13
N SER A 479 -15.46 -2.88 -0.35
CA SER A 479 -16.64 -2.60 0.45
C SER A 479 -17.37 -3.88 0.75
N VAL A 480 -17.58 -4.13 2.04
CA VAL A 480 -18.35 -5.27 2.50
C VAL A 480 -19.73 -5.20 1.86
N GLN A 481 -20.17 -6.30 1.24
CA GLN A 481 -21.47 -6.38 0.59
C GLN A 481 -22.38 -7.27 1.40
N VAL A 482 -23.58 -6.77 1.67
CA VAL A 482 -24.65 -7.64 2.13
C VAL A 482 -25.12 -8.48 0.94
N ALA A 483 -24.85 -9.77 0.99
CA ALA A 483 -25.02 -10.67 -0.14
C ALA A 483 -26.44 -11.24 -0.29
N ASN A 484 -27.24 -11.18 0.79
CA ASN A 484 -28.62 -11.63 0.77
C ASN A 484 -29.46 -11.02 1.90
N ILE A 485 -30.77 -11.18 1.73
CA ILE A 485 -31.80 -10.91 2.73
C ILE A 485 -32.62 -12.17 2.87
N SER A 486 -32.94 -12.57 4.08
CA SER A 486 -33.92 -13.64 4.33
C SER A 486 -34.82 -13.24 5.49
N THR A 487 -36.14 -13.22 5.30
CA THR A 487 -37.04 -12.92 6.42
C THR A 487 -38.13 -13.95 6.57
N ARG A 488 -38.18 -14.57 7.75
CA ARG A 488 -39.23 -15.50 8.15
C ARG A 488 -40.27 -14.76 8.99
N GLY A 489 -41.54 -14.87 8.62
CA GLY A 489 -42.64 -14.23 9.32
C GLY A 489 -44.01 -14.82 8.98
N GLN A 490 -45.04 -14.35 9.69
CA GLN A 490 -46.42 -14.73 9.40
C GLN A 490 -46.94 -13.97 8.17
N VAL A 491 -47.45 -14.70 7.19
CA VAL A 491 -48.16 -14.19 6.02
C VAL A 491 -49.66 -14.24 6.30
N GLY A 492 -50.28 -13.06 6.34
CA GLY A 492 -51.71 -12.85 6.52
C GLY A 492 -52.45 -12.50 5.23
N THR A 493 -53.59 -11.83 5.36
CA THR A 493 -54.43 -11.39 4.23
C THR A 493 -54.51 -9.87 4.14
N GLY A 494 -54.88 -9.32 2.98
CA GLY A 494 -55.00 -7.87 2.81
C GLY A 494 -53.64 -7.19 2.92
N ASP A 495 -53.50 -6.31 3.93
CA ASP A 495 -52.28 -5.55 4.20
C ASP A 495 -51.28 -6.29 5.10
N ASP A 496 -51.71 -7.37 5.77
CA ASP A 496 -50.90 -8.18 6.70
C ASP A 496 -50.02 -9.21 5.97
N ILE A 497 -49.50 -8.86 4.79
CA ILE A 497 -48.61 -9.72 4.01
C ILE A 497 -47.14 -9.46 4.33
N LEU A 498 -46.26 -10.39 3.96
CA LEU A 498 -44.83 -10.22 4.14
C LEU A 498 -44.27 -9.42 2.95
N ILE A 499 -43.64 -8.28 3.23
CA ILE A 499 -43.09 -7.39 2.21
C ILE A 499 -41.62 -7.12 2.51
N SER A 500 -40.74 -7.60 1.63
CA SER A 500 -39.30 -7.35 1.72
C SER A 500 -38.92 -6.21 0.79
N GLY A 501 -38.25 -5.18 1.31
CA GLY A 501 -37.73 -4.04 0.54
C GLY A 501 -36.22 -4.14 0.39
N PHE A 502 -35.71 -3.77 -0.78
CA PHE A 502 -34.28 -3.70 -1.07
C PHE A 502 -33.99 -2.57 -2.06
N VAL A 503 -32.77 -2.06 -2.04
CA VAL A 503 -32.27 -1.07 -3.00
C VAL A 503 -31.14 -1.67 -3.80
N VAL A 504 -31.21 -1.54 -5.11
CA VAL A 504 -30.07 -1.79 -5.99
C VAL A 504 -29.32 -0.48 -6.14
N HIS A 505 -28.04 -0.49 -5.78
CA HIS A 505 -27.14 0.64 -6.02
C HIS A 505 -26.09 0.32 -7.06
N ARG A 506 -25.99 1.17 -8.08
CA ARG A 506 -24.89 1.13 -9.03
C ARG A 506 -23.59 1.59 -8.38
N ALA A 507 -22.48 0.92 -8.66
CA ALA A 507 -21.16 1.35 -8.23
C ALA A 507 -20.79 2.76 -8.78
N PRO A 508 -20.02 3.58 -8.04
CA PRO A 508 -19.51 4.86 -8.54
C PRO A 508 -18.73 4.69 -9.85
N GLY A 509 -19.09 5.47 -10.88
CA GLY A 509 -18.46 5.39 -12.20
C GLY A 509 -18.91 4.22 -13.09
N GLY A 510 -19.79 3.34 -12.61
CA GLY A 510 -20.38 2.27 -13.42
C GLY A 510 -21.27 2.79 -14.57
N PRO A 511 -21.55 1.96 -15.59
CA PRO A 511 -22.32 2.36 -16.77
C PRO A 511 -23.74 2.82 -16.42
N ALA A 512 -24.24 3.82 -17.14
CA ALA A 512 -25.51 4.49 -16.81
C ALA A 512 -26.72 3.54 -16.84
N ASP A 513 -26.62 2.47 -17.63
CA ASP A 513 -27.61 1.43 -17.88
C ASP A 513 -27.34 0.12 -17.12
N TYR A 514 -26.46 0.14 -16.10
CA TYR A 514 -26.20 -1.01 -15.25
C TYR A 514 -27.50 -1.58 -14.63
N THR A 515 -27.64 -2.90 -14.69
CA THR A 515 -28.67 -3.67 -13.99
C THR A 515 -28.00 -4.73 -13.12
N LYS A 516 -28.60 -5.03 -11.97
CA LYS A 516 -28.18 -6.09 -11.06
C LYS A 516 -29.08 -7.30 -11.21
N LYS A 517 -28.51 -8.48 -11.48
CA LYS A 517 -29.29 -9.71 -11.47
C LYS A 517 -29.55 -10.19 -10.04
N VAL A 518 -30.82 -10.35 -9.70
CA VAL A 518 -31.26 -10.84 -8.39
C VAL A 518 -32.18 -12.03 -8.53
N LEU A 519 -32.21 -12.89 -7.51
CA LEU A 519 -33.21 -13.93 -7.35
C LEU A 519 -34.06 -13.67 -6.11
N LEU A 520 -35.36 -13.73 -6.30
CA LEU A 520 -36.38 -13.51 -5.28
C LEU A 520 -37.06 -14.85 -5.03
N ARG A 521 -37.16 -15.28 -3.78
CA ARG A 521 -37.72 -16.59 -3.43
C ARG A 521 -38.71 -16.49 -2.29
N ALA A 522 -39.82 -17.22 -2.38
CA ALA A 522 -40.80 -17.35 -1.32
C ALA A 522 -41.00 -18.83 -0.98
N LEU A 523 -40.62 -19.21 0.24
CA LEU A 523 -40.76 -20.58 0.74
C LEU A 523 -41.92 -20.69 1.72
N GLY A 524 -42.64 -21.79 1.61
CA GLY A 524 -43.70 -22.19 2.54
C GLY A 524 -43.52 -23.67 2.84
N PRO A 525 -43.86 -24.59 1.90
CA PRO A 525 -43.72 -26.03 2.11
C PRO A 525 -42.29 -26.50 2.42
N SER A 526 -41.25 -25.85 1.91
CA SER A 526 -39.83 -26.16 2.16
C SER A 526 -39.32 -25.73 3.54
N LEU A 527 -40.13 -25.06 4.36
CA LEU A 527 -39.72 -24.67 5.71
C LEU A 527 -39.68 -25.89 6.63
N GLU A 528 -38.47 -26.28 7.04
CA GLU A 528 -38.21 -27.39 7.95
C GLU A 528 -37.12 -27.06 8.98
N VAL A 529 -37.18 -27.74 10.12
CA VAL A 529 -36.14 -27.72 11.16
C VAL A 529 -35.69 -29.16 11.38
N ASP A 530 -34.40 -29.44 11.19
CA ASP A 530 -33.82 -30.78 11.27
C ASP A 530 -34.53 -31.83 10.38
N GLY A 531 -34.98 -31.42 9.19
CA GLY A 531 -35.72 -32.28 8.25
C GLY A 531 -37.18 -32.54 8.64
N VAL A 532 -37.69 -31.84 9.67
CA VAL A 532 -39.10 -31.91 10.08
C VAL A 532 -39.83 -30.66 9.58
N PRO A 533 -40.90 -30.82 8.78
CA PRO A 533 -41.63 -29.68 8.26
C PRO A 533 -42.21 -28.80 9.39
N LEU A 534 -42.01 -27.49 9.26
CA LEU A 534 -42.44 -26.52 10.25
C LEU A 534 -43.98 -26.48 10.32
N ALA A 535 -44.51 -26.47 11.53
CA ALA A 535 -45.96 -26.40 11.76
C ALA A 535 -46.49 -25.00 11.39
N GLY A 536 -47.65 -24.95 10.71
CA GLY A 536 -48.30 -23.69 10.33
C GLY A 536 -47.66 -22.96 9.15
N ARG A 537 -46.74 -23.61 8.41
CA ARG A 537 -46.17 -23.08 7.17
C ARG A 537 -47.23 -22.89 6.08
N LEU A 538 -47.01 -21.90 5.22
CA LEU A 538 -47.89 -21.60 4.10
C LEU A 538 -47.83 -22.74 3.08
N ASP A 539 -48.98 -23.19 2.59
CA ASP A 539 -49.04 -24.35 1.68
C ASP A 539 -48.72 -23.98 0.22
N ASN A 540 -49.00 -22.74 -0.20
CA ASN A 540 -48.74 -22.26 -1.55
C ASN A 540 -48.42 -20.74 -1.58
N PRO A 541 -47.15 -20.34 -1.46
CA PRO A 541 -46.72 -18.94 -1.57
C PRO A 541 -46.66 -18.39 -2.99
N THR A 542 -47.19 -17.18 -3.19
CA THR A 542 -47.05 -16.36 -4.40
C THR A 542 -46.09 -15.19 -4.17
N LEU A 543 -45.39 -14.75 -5.23
CA LEU A 543 -44.52 -13.57 -5.26
C LEU A 543 -45.00 -12.51 -6.25
N GLU A 544 -44.87 -11.24 -5.86
CA GLU A 544 -44.93 -10.09 -6.74
C GLU A 544 -43.71 -9.17 -6.50
N LEU A 545 -43.03 -8.78 -7.57
CA LEU A 545 -41.95 -7.78 -7.56
C LEU A 545 -42.50 -6.43 -7.99
N HIS A 546 -42.24 -5.38 -7.21
CA HIS A 546 -42.73 -4.04 -7.43
C HIS A 546 -41.58 -3.02 -7.47
N ASP A 547 -41.71 -1.97 -8.30
CA ASP A 547 -40.81 -0.83 -8.33
C ASP A 547 -41.15 0.25 -7.28
N ALA A 548 -40.35 1.32 -7.21
CA ALA A 548 -40.55 2.44 -6.28
C ALA A 548 -41.88 3.20 -6.46
N SER A 549 -42.54 3.07 -7.61
CA SER A 549 -43.87 3.65 -7.85
C SER A 549 -45.02 2.75 -7.38
N GLY A 550 -44.70 1.51 -6.97
CA GLY A 550 -45.66 0.47 -6.63
C GLY A 550 -46.21 -0.28 -7.85
N ALA A 551 -45.57 -0.15 -9.02
CA ALA A 551 -45.96 -0.90 -10.21
C ALA A 551 -45.40 -2.32 -10.15
N VAL A 552 -46.22 -3.31 -10.51
CA VAL A 552 -45.81 -4.72 -10.58
C VAL A 552 -44.92 -4.94 -11.80
N LEU A 553 -43.69 -5.38 -11.56
CA LEU A 553 -42.70 -5.72 -12.58
C LEU A 553 -42.79 -7.19 -13.00
N ALA A 554 -42.98 -8.10 -12.03
CA ALA A 554 -43.05 -9.55 -12.26
C ALA A 554 -43.86 -10.25 -11.16
N THR A 555 -44.40 -11.43 -11.46
CA THR A 555 -45.18 -12.26 -10.51
C THR A 555 -44.88 -13.74 -10.73
N ASN A 556 -44.88 -14.56 -9.67
CA ASN A 556 -44.81 -16.01 -9.80
C ASN A 556 -45.59 -16.73 -8.66
N ASP A 557 -46.12 -17.91 -8.94
CA ASP A 557 -46.84 -18.81 -8.00
C ASP A 557 -46.24 -20.23 -7.99
N ASP A 558 -45.38 -20.57 -8.97
CA ASP A 558 -44.73 -21.89 -9.07
C ASP A 558 -43.36 -21.76 -9.76
N TRP A 559 -42.26 -22.14 -9.11
CA TRP A 559 -40.90 -21.90 -9.62
C TRP A 559 -40.54 -22.68 -10.88
N ARG A 560 -41.25 -23.77 -11.18
CA ARG A 560 -41.06 -24.53 -12.44
C ARG A 560 -41.88 -23.98 -13.60
N SER A 561 -42.79 -23.04 -13.34
CA SER A 561 -43.65 -22.49 -14.39
C SER A 561 -42.90 -21.56 -15.34
N ASP A 562 -41.83 -20.92 -14.85
CA ASP A 562 -40.96 -20.01 -15.59
C ASP A 562 -39.53 -20.06 -15.01
N GLN A 563 -38.50 -19.77 -15.81
CA GLN A 563 -37.09 -19.67 -15.38
C GLN A 563 -36.47 -20.93 -14.73
N GLU A 564 -37.13 -22.11 -14.81
CA GLU A 564 -36.72 -23.37 -14.13
C GLU A 564 -35.22 -23.69 -14.29
N ALA A 565 -34.72 -23.62 -15.53
CA ALA A 565 -33.32 -23.96 -15.83
C ALA A 565 -32.33 -22.99 -15.16
N GLU A 566 -32.63 -21.70 -15.11
CA GLU A 566 -31.78 -20.68 -14.50
C GLU A 566 -31.81 -20.79 -12.97
N ILE A 567 -32.98 -21.06 -12.39
CA ILE A 567 -33.16 -21.30 -10.95
C ILE A 567 -32.38 -22.52 -10.47
N ILE A 568 -32.40 -23.63 -11.24
CA ILE A 568 -31.58 -24.82 -10.95
C ILE A 568 -30.09 -24.48 -11.03
N SER A 569 -29.69 -23.68 -12.03
CA SER A 569 -28.29 -23.26 -12.19
C SER A 569 -27.80 -22.38 -11.04
N ALA A 570 -28.67 -21.55 -10.46
CA ALA A 570 -28.37 -20.72 -9.29
C ALA A 570 -28.20 -21.53 -7.98
N GLY A 571 -28.54 -22.83 -7.97
CA GLY A 571 -28.33 -23.71 -6.81
C GLY A 571 -29.27 -23.49 -5.63
N VAL A 572 -30.29 -22.64 -5.79
CA VAL A 572 -31.25 -22.24 -4.74
C VAL A 572 -32.69 -22.69 -5.04
N ALA A 573 -32.85 -23.75 -5.84
CA ALA A 573 -34.15 -24.30 -6.18
C ALA A 573 -34.91 -24.79 -4.92
N PRO A 574 -36.20 -24.44 -4.75
CA PRO A 574 -37.02 -24.93 -3.64
C PRO A 574 -37.28 -26.45 -3.74
N SER A 575 -37.57 -27.09 -2.60
CA SER A 575 -37.88 -28.52 -2.57
C SER A 575 -39.31 -28.85 -3.02
N SER A 576 -40.22 -27.86 -2.96
CA SER A 576 -41.61 -27.98 -3.37
C SER A 576 -41.89 -27.21 -4.65
N ASP A 577 -42.73 -27.77 -5.51
CA ASP A 577 -43.11 -27.17 -6.80
C ASP A 577 -44.03 -25.96 -6.61
N ALA A 578 -44.85 -25.99 -5.56
CA ALA A 578 -45.79 -24.94 -5.15
C ALA A 578 -45.11 -23.73 -4.50
N GLU A 579 -43.85 -23.46 -4.80
CA GLU A 579 -43.10 -22.33 -4.24
C GLU A 579 -42.71 -21.37 -5.33
N ALA A 580 -42.79 -20.07 -5.07
CA ALA A 580 -42.51 -19.04 -6.06
C ALA A 580 -41.04 -18.60 -6.05
N VAL A 581 -40.46 -18.48 -7.23
CA VAL A 581 -39.11 -17.93 -7.46
C VAL A 581 -39.12 -17.01 -8.68
N LEU A 582 -38.46 -15.86 -8.62
CA LEU A 582 -38.29 -14.93 -9.74
C LEU A 582 -36.82 -14.56 -9.88
N ILE A 583 -36.30 -14.55 -11.11
CA ILE A 583 -35.00 -13.94 -11.43
C ILE A 583 -35.25 -12.66 -12.22
N ALA A 584 -34.60 -11.57 -11.86
CA ALA A 584 -34.79 -10.28 -12.53
C ALA A 584 -33.49 -9.47 -12.62
N ASP A 585 -33.31 -8.77 -13.73
CA ASP A 585 -32.27 -7.75 -13.93
C ASP A 585 -32.84 -6.38 -13.56
N LEU A 586 -32.31 -5.77 -12.50
CA LEU A 586 -32.89 -4.56 -11.90
C LEU A 586 -31.95 -3.36 -11.99
N PRO A 587 -32.38 -2.23 -12.58
CA PRO A 587 -31.63 -0.98 -12.54
C PRO A 587 -31.37 -0.44 -11.13
N ASP A 588 -30.55 0.60 -11.02
CA ASP A 588 -30.42 1.40 -9.79
C ASP A 588 -31.80 1.91 -9.33
N GLY A 589 -32.18 1.62 -8.10
CA GLY A 589 -33.51 1.96 -7.58
C GLY A 589 -33.97 1.14 -6.38
N SER A 590 -35.14 1.49 -5.86
CA SER A 590 -35.79 0.80 -4.74
C SER A 590 -36.88 -0.16 -5.24
N TYR A 591 -36.91 -1.35 -4.64
CA TYR A 591 -37.81 -2.44 -5.02
C TYR A 591 -38.46 -3.06 -3.79
N THR A 592 -39.64 -3.65 -3.98
CA THR A 592 -40.28 -4.48 -2.94
C THR A 592 -40.75 -5.81 -3.51
N VAL A 593 -40.66 -6.84 -2.67
CA VAL A 593 -41.14 -8.20 -2.94
C VAL A 593 -42.28 -8.49 -1.99
N GLN A 594 -43.45 -8.74 -2.54
CA GLN A 594 -44.65 -9.08 -1.76
C GLN A 594 -44.90 -10.57 -1.83
N MET A 595 -44.93 -11.21 -0.66
CA MET A 595 -45.30 -12.62 -0.52
C MET A 595 -46.75 -12.72 -0.01
N ARG A 596 -47.57 -13.49 -0.72
CA ARG A 596 -48.96 -13.79 -0.31
C ARG A 596 -49.22 -15.30 -0.34
N GLY A 597 -50.27 -15.75 0.33
CA GLY A 597 -50.79 -17.10 0.16
C GLY A 597 -51.79 -17.17 -0.98
N ALA A 598 -51.64 -18.15 -1.89
CA ALA A 598 -52.60 -18.39 -2.95
C ALA A 598 -54.01 -18.56 -2.35
N GLY A 599 -55.00 -17.89 -2.98
CA GLY A 599 -56.38 -17.88 -2.50
C GLY A 599 -56.61 -17.17 -1.15
N ASN A 600 -55.72 -16.28 -0.73
CA ASN A 600 -55.71 -15.64 0.60
C ASN A 600 -55.51 -16.63 1.76
N SER A 601 -54.72 -17.68 1.52
CA SER A 601 -54.25 -18.54 2.61
C SER A 601 -53.28 -17.79 3.52
N VAL A 602 -53.17 -18.24 4.77
CA VAL A 602 -52.31 -17.64 5.80
C VAL A 602 -51.39 -18.70 6.38
N GLY A 603 -50.21 -18.31 6.83
CA GLY A 603 -49.23 -19.25 7.38
C GLY A 603 -47.84 -18.63 7.50
N LEU A 604 -46.87 -19.41 7.98
CA LEU A 604 -45.47 -19.00 8.04
C LEU A 604 -44.85 -19.07 6.64
N GLY A 605 -44.18 -17.98 6.27
CA GLY A 605 -43.45 -17.85 5.01
C GLY A 605 -42.03 -17.33 5.23
N LEU A 606 -41.16 -17.61 4.26
CA LEU A 606 -39.81 -17.04 4.17
C LEU A 606 -39.67 -16.36 2.82
N THR A 607 -39.40 -15.06 2.81
CA THR A 607 -39.02 -14.32 1.60
C THR A 607 -37.52 -14.10 1.60
N GLU A 608 -36.87 -14.31 0.45
CA GLU A 608 -35.44 -14.13 0.28
C GLU A 608 -35.12 -13.34 -0.98
N VAL A 609 -34.05 -12.54 -0.91
CA VAL A 609 -33.45 -11.85 -2.04
C VAL A 609 -31.98 -12.24 -2.08
N TYR A 610 -31.56 -12.84 -3.18
CA TYR A 610 -30.19 -13.27 -3.46
C TYR A 610 -29.60 -12.39 -4.53
N ASP A 611 -28.39 -11.91 -4.26
CA ASP A 611 -27.50 -11.42 -5.31
C ASP A 611 -27.01 -12.61 -6.15
N LEU A 612 -27.36 -12.64 -7.45
CA LEU A 612 -26.89 -13.69 -8.38
C LEU A 612 -25.64 -13.28 -9.16
N GLU A 613 -25.21 -12.03 -9.03
CA GLU A 613 -24.00 -11.47 -9.60
C GLU A 613 -23.13 -10.90 -8.45
N PRO A 614 -22.70 -11.75 -7.49
CA PRO A 614 -21.78 -11.31 -6.46
C PRO A 614 -20.52 -10.77 -7.13
N LEU A 615 -19.84 -9.83 -6.49
CA LEU A 615 -18.66 -9.16 -7.03
C LEU A 615 -17.75 -10.14 -7.76
N ASP A 616 -17.67 -10.01 -9.09
CA ASP A 616 -16.78 -10.80 -9.92
C ASP A 616 -15.45 -10.04 -9.98
N PRO A 617 -14.41 -10.50 -9.25
CA PRO A 617 -13.15 -9.78 -9.14
C PRO A 617 -12.40 -9.69 -10.48
N VAL A 618 -12.90 -10.35 -11.52
CA VAL A 618 -12.25 -10.45 -12.81
C VAL A 618 -13.08 -9.80 -13.92
N ASN A 619 -14.40 -10.03 -13.98
CA ASN A 619 -15.22 -9.53 -15.10
C ASN A 619 -15.99 -8.24 -14.81
N GLU A 620 -16.37 -8.00 -13.56
CA GLU A 620 -17.22 -6.87 -13.16
C GLU A 620 -16.72 -6.30 -11.82
N PRO A 621 -15.47 -5.75 -11.78
CA PRO A 621 -14.85 -5.27 -10.55
C PRO A 621 -15.62 -4.13 -9.88
N ALA A 622 -16.59 -3.54 -10.60
CA ALA A 622 -17.51 -2.50 -10.13
C ALA A 622 -18.98 -2.96 -10.21
N SER A 623 -19.29 -4.18 -9.77
CA SER A 623 -20.68 -4.63 -9.67
C SER A 623 -21.47 -3.75 -8.70
N GLY A 624 -22.65 -3.29 -9.08
CA GLY A 624 -23.61 -2.69 -8.15
C GLY A 624 -23.98 -3.66 -7.04
N ARG A 625 -24.47 -3.15 -5.91
CA ARG A 625 -24.75 -3.95 -4.70
C ARG A 625 -26.19 -3.80 -4.22
N LEU A 626 -26.63 -4.75 -3.40
CA LEU A 626 -27.88 -4.62 -2.65
C LEU A 626 -27.59 -3.81 -1.37
N VAL A 627 -28.28 -2.69 -1.18
CA VAL A 627 -28.27 -1.93 0.09
C VAL A 627 -29.67 -1.80 0.67
N ASN A 628 -29.75 -1.41 1.94
CA ASN A 628 -30.98 -1.06 2.65
C ASN A 628 -32.02 -2.17 2.60
N ILE A 629 -31.88 -3.04 3.58
CA ILE A 629 -32.59 -4.32 3.62
C ILE A 629 -33.68 -4.18 4.64
N SER A 630 -34.94 -4.30 4.24
CA SER A 630 -36.06 -4.23 5.16
C SER A 630 -37.06 -5.35 4.94
N THR A 631 -37.74 -5.76 5.99
CA THR A 631 -38.95 -6.57 5.83
C THR A 631 -40.03 -6.14 6.79
N ARG A 632 -41.20 -5.83 6.25
CA ARG A 632 -42.43 -5.57 6.99
C ARG A 632 -43.20 -6.87 7.13
N GLY A 633 -43.51 -7.25 8.36
CA GLY A 633 -44.24 -8.48 8.65
C GLY A 633 -44.97 -8.42 9.99
N LEU A 634 -45.92 -9.33 10.16
CA LEU A 634 -46.63 -9.50 11.42
C LEU A 634 -45.72 -10.21 12.44
N VAL A 635 -45.48 -9.55 13.57
CA VAL A 635 -44.85 -10.12 14.77
C VAL A 635 -45.95 -10.74 15.62
N GLY A 636 -45.85 -12.05 15.84
CA GLY A 636 -46.75 -12.79 16.71
C GLY A 636 -46.20 -12.97 18.12
N THR A 637 -46.97 -13.66 18.96
CA THR A 637 -46.58 -14.03 20.33
C THR A 637 -45.88 -15.40 20.35
N GLY A 638 -45.18 -15.69 21.45
CA GLY A 638 -44.46 -16.95 21.65
C GLY A 638 -43.38 -17.18 20.59
N ASP A 639 -43.42 -18.33 19.92
CA ASP A 639 -42.40 -18.76 18.94
C ASP A 639 -42.62 -18.18 17.52
N ASN A 640 -43.37 -17.08 17.40
CA ASN A 640 -43.66 -16.41 16.12
C ASN A 640 -43.04 -14.99 16.00
N PRO A 641 -41.74 -14.78 16.31
CA PRO A 641 -41.09 -13.50 16.05
C PRO A 641 -40.93 -13.25 14.54
N LEU A 642 -40.70 -11.99 14.17
CA LEU A 642 -40.18 -11.67 12.84
C LEU A 642 -38.66 -11.83 12.87
N ILE A 643 -38.10 -12.63 11.96
CA ILE A 643 -36.68 -12.97 11.95
C ILE A 643 -36.08 -12.55 10.63
N GLY A 644 -35.19 -11.55 10.64
CA GLY A 644 -34.38 -11.14 9.50
C GLY A 644 -32.97 -11.74 9.57
N GLY A 645 -32.58 -12.52 8.58
CA GLY A 645 -31.22 -13.03 8.40
C GLY A 645 -30.46 -12.20 7.37
N VAL A 646 -29.17 -11.99 7.65
CA VAL A 646 -28.25 -11.21 6.81
C VAL A 646 -26.91 -11.93 6.67
N ILE A 647 -26.36 -12.00 5.46
CA ILE A 647 -24.98 -12.47 5.21
C ILE A 647 -24.14 -11.28 4.78
N VAL A 648 -23.02 -11.12 5.48
CA VAL A 648 -22.01 -10.10 5.25
C VAL A 648 -20.83 -10.77 4.54
N ASN A 649 -20.50 -10.31 3.33
CA ASN A 649 -19.35 -10.79 2.54
C ASN A 649 -18.32 -9.67 2.39
N GLY A 650 -17.03 -9.98 2.48
CA GLY A 650 -15.94 -9.01 2.29
C GLY A 650 -14.70 -9.41 3.08
N ASP A 651 -13.81 -8.45 3.29
CA ASP A 651 -12.59 -8.59 4.10
C ASP A 651 -12.53 -7.61 5.30
N ASP A 652 -13.48 -6.68 5.42
CA ASP A 652 -13.61 -5.72 6.53
C ASP A 652 -14.89 -5.95 7.36
N ALA A 653 -14.97 -5.31 8.52
CA ALA A 653 -16.18 -5.25 9.34
C ALA A 653 -17.14 -4.17 8.80
N GLU A 654 -18.36 -4.57 8.46
CA GLU A 654 -19.41 -3.64 8.01
C GLU A 654 -20.10 -2.98 9.19
N ARG A 655 -20.15 -1.65 9.21
CA ARG A 655 -20.81 -0.92 10.28
C ARG A 655 -22.27 -0.70 9.89
N VAL A 656 -23.17 -1.34 10.62
CA VAL A 656 -24.60 -1.32 10.31
C VAL A 656 -25.45 -0.73 11.43
N VAL A 657 -26.57 -0.12 11.04
CA VAL A 657 -27.70 0.13 11.96
C VAL A 657 -28.79 -0.88 11.67
N ILE A 658 -29.12 -1.70 12.66
CA ILE A 658 -30.25 -2.63 12.62
C ILE A 658 -31.40 -2.00 13.40
N ARG A 659 -32.59 -1.90 12.81
CA ARG A 659 -33.76 -1.29 13.45
C ARG A 659 -34.96 -2.23 13.49
N ALA A 660 -35.77 -2.08 14.52
CA ALA A 660 -37.10 -2.66 14.62
C ALA A 660 -38.11 -1.52 14.81
N ILE A 661 -38.92 -1.26 13.78
CA ILE A 661 -39.85 -0.13 13.73
C ILE A 661 -41.29 -0.64 13.88
N GLY A 662 -41.97 -0.19 14.94
CA GLY A 662 -43.36 -0.43 15.27
C GLY A 662 -44.14 0.89 15.35
N PRO A 663 -44.05 1.66 16.45
CA PRO A 663 -44.75 2.94 16.60
C PRO A 663 -44.61 3.96 15.47
N ASP A 664 -43.44 4.11 14.87
CA ASP A 664 -43.27 5.03 13.72
C ASP A 664 -44.10 4.62 12.48
N LEU A 665 -44.56 3.36 12.40
CA LEU A 665 -45.45 2.91 11.33
C LEU A 665 -46.91 3.34 11.52
N ALA A 666 -47.29 3.87 12.69
CA ALA A 666 -48.70 4.09 13.06
C ALA A 666 -49.48 4.98 12.09
N ALA A 667 -48.80 5.86 11.34
CA ALA A 667 -49.41 6.72 10.34
C ALA A 667 -49.86 5.98 9.07
N GLN A 668 -49.25 4.83 8.78
CA GLN A 668 -49.44 4.08 7.53
C GLN A 668 -49.99 2.67 7.77
N VAL A 669 -49.78 2.12 8.97
CA VAL A 669 -50.17 0.75 9.35
C VAL A 669 -51.00 0.79 10.63
N PRO A 670 -52.34 0.64 10.54
CA PRO A 670 -53.21 0.72 11.72
C PRO A 670 -52.97 -0.37 12.78
N ASN A 671 -52.42 -1.53 12.38
CA ASN A 671 -52.12 -2.68 13.24
C ASN A 671 -50.62 -2.79 13.54
N PHE A 672 -49.95 -1.66 13.81
CA PHE A 672 -48.52 -1.65 14.11
C PHE A 672 -48.20 -2.32 15.45
N LEU A 673 -46.97 -2.84 15.59
CA LEU A 673 -46.46 -3.39 16.85
C LEU A 673 -46.22 -2.23 17.84
N PRO A 674 -46.86 -2.18 19.01
CA PRO A 674 -46.80 -0.99 19.87
C PRO A 674 -45.45 -0.73 20.56
N ASP A 675 -44.61 -1.76 20.68
CA ASP A 675 -43.37 -1.76 21.46
C ASP A 675 -42.45 -2.90 20.98
N PRO A 676 -41.68 -2.69 19.90
CA PRO A 676 -40.73 -3.68 19.40
C PRO A 676 -39.53 -3.86 20.35
N THR A 677 -38.95 -5.06 20.34
CA THR A 677 -37.64 -5.39 20.91
C THR A 677 -36.80 -6.06 19.83
N LEU A 678 -35.48 -5.88 19.87
CA LEU A 678 -34.54 -6.36 18.87
C LEU A 678 -33.39 -7.14 19.50
N GLU A 679 -33.08 -8.33 18.96
CA GLU A 679 -31.86 -9.08 19.28
C GLU A 679 -31.03 -9.31 18.01
N LEU A 680 -29.70 -9.20 18.11
CA LEU A 680 -28.74 -9.57 17.08
C LEU A 680 -27.95 -10.81 17.50
N ARG A 681 -27.89 -11.81 16.63
CA ARG A 681 -27.20 -13.09 16.87
C ARG A 681 -26.25 -13.45 15.74
N ASP A 682 -25.19 -14.19 16.05
CA ASP A 682 -24.25 -14.75 15.07
C ASP A 682 -24.77 -16.06 14.43
N GLY A 683 -24.02 -16.59 13.46
CA GLY A 683 -24.34 -17.84 12.75
C GLY A 683 -24.34 -19.10 13.61
N SER A 684 -23.82 -19.04 14.84
CA SER A 684 -23.94 -20.13 15.83
C SER A 684 -25.19 -20.01 16.72
N GLY A 685 -25.90 -18.87 16.61
CA GLY A 685 -27.07 -18.50 17.42
C GLY A 685 -26.73 -17.75 18.71
N ALA A 686 -25.45 -17.41 18.94
CA ALA A 686 -25.04 -16.66 20.13
C ALA A 686 -25.53 -15.21 20.07
N LEU A 687 -25.95 -14.65 21.22
CA LEU A 687 -26.40 -13.27 21.33
C LEU A 687 -25.20 -12.31 21.28
N LEU A 688 -25.22 -11.38 20.34
CA LEU A 688 -24.21 -10.33 20.18
C LEU A 688 -24.65 -9.01 20.83
N ALA A 689 -25.89 -8.62 20.59
CA ALA A 689 -26.48 -7.39 21.12
C ALA A 689 -28.01 -7.53 21.23
N SER A 690 -28.63 -6.72 22.08
CA SER A 690 -30.09 -6.62 22.19
C SER A 690 -30.48 -5.21 22.59
N ASN A 691 -31.62 -4.72 22.12
CA ASN A 691 -32.16 -3.44 22.52
C ASN A 691 -33.70 -3.44 22.56
N ASP A 692 -34.28 -2.69 23.51
CA ASP A 692 -35.72 -2.47 23.67
C ASP A 692 -36.09 -1.10 23.06
N ASN A 693 -35.59 -0.01 23.64
CA ASN A 693 -35.79 1.35 23.12
C ASN A 693 -34.48 1.89 22.54
N TRP A 694 -34.52 2.52 21.36
CA TRP A 694 -33.29 2.95 20.66
C TRP A 694 -32.41 3.91 21.48
N ARG A 695 -32.99 4.64 22.44
CA ARG A 695 -32.28 5.55 23.35
C ARG A 695 -31.64 4.87 24.57
N ASP A 696 -31.91 3.60 24.84
CA ASP A 696 -31.49 2.95 26.09
C ASP A 696 -29.96 2.84 26.21
N ASP A 697 -29.28 2.49 25.11
CA ASP A 697 -27.83 2.20 25.12
C ASP A 697 -26.99 3.09 24.18
N GLN A 698 -27.40 3.28 22.92
CA GLN A 698 -26.57 3.85 21.84
C GLN A 698 -27.15 5.15 21.25
N GLU A 699 -27.83 5.97 22.08
CA GLU A 699 -28.58 7.15 21.63
C GLU A 699 -27.71 8.13 20.82
N GLU A 700 -26.55 8.51 21.34
CA GLU A 700 -25.69 9.52 20.73
C GLU A 700 -25.11 9.02 19.40
N GLU A 701 -24.63 7.77 19.35
CA GLU A 701 -24.03 7.19 18.16
C GLU A 701 -25.06 6.93 17.07
N ILE A 702 -26.24 6.40 17.42
CA ILE A 702 -27.32 6.16 16.45
C ILE A 702 -27.87 7.49 15.91
N ALA A 703 -28.05 8.51 16.75
CA ALA A 703 -28.45 9.84 16.30
C ALA A 703 -27.44 10.46 15.32
N ALA A 704 -26.14 10.24 15.53
CA ALA A 704 -25.09 10.73 14.65
C ALA A 704 -25.12 10.12 13.24
N THR A 705 -25.71 8.93 13.07
CA THR A 705 -25.89 8.29 11.75
C THR A 705 -26.98 8.96 10.90
N GLY A 706 -27.88 9.74 11.52
CA GLY A 706 -29.10 10.25 10.87
C GLY A 706 -30.20 9.20 10.68
N LEU A 707 -30.03 7.97 11.19
CA LEU A 707 -30.98 6.87 11.09
C LEU A 707 -31.70 6.56 12.41
N ALA A 708 -31.69 7.46 13.39
CA ALA A 708 -32.45 7.28 14.63
C ALA A 708 -33.96 7.13 14.34
N PRO A 709 -34.67 6.18 14.99
CA PRO A 709 -36.12 6.17 15.02
C PRO A 709 -36.69 7.47 15.61
N ASN A 710 -37.93 7.83 15.23
CA ASN A 710 -38.57 9.05 15.74
C ASN A 710 -39.31 8.81 17.05
N ASP A 711 -39.98 7.66 17.21
CA ASP A 711 -40.58 7.23 18.47
C ASP A 711 -39.53 6.56 19.36
N ASP A 712 -39.52 6.92 20.64
CA ASP A 712 -38.55 6.41 21.59
C ASP A 712 -38.69 4.89 21.81
N ARG A 713 -39.87 4.31 21.55
CA ARG A 713 -40.16 2.88 21.74
C ARG A 713 -39.75 1.98 20.56
N ASP A 714 -39.30 2.56 19.46
CA ASP A 714 -38.67 1.76 18.41
C ASP A 714 -37.28 1.30 18.86
N SER A 715 -36.84 0.12 18.44
CA SER A 715 -35.51 -0.41 18.82
C SER A 715 -34.49 -0.18 17.71
N ALA A 716 -33.23 0.07 18.09
CA ALA A 716 -32.12 0.10 17.14
C ALA A 716 -30.80 -0.38 17.76
N ILE A 717 -29.96 -1.03 16.97
CA ILE A 717 -28.63 -1.51 17.34
C ILE A 717 -27.64 -1.01 16.29
N LEU A 718 -26.58 -0.31 16.73
CA LEU A 718 -25.42 0.02 15.90
C LEU A 718 -24.31 -1.01 16.17
N PHE A 719 -23.84 -1.72 15.14
CA PHE A 719 -22.87 -2.80 15.31
C PHE A 719 -21.91 -2.91 14.12
N SER A 720 -20.71 -3.47 14.35
CA SER A 720 -19.74 -3.81 13.30
C SER A 720 -19.75 -5.32 13.05
N LEU A 721 -20.23 -5.74 11.88
CA LEU A 721 -20.37 -7.13 11.47
C LEU A 721 -19.16 -7.54 10.64
N ILE A 722 -18.38 -8.50 11.12
CA ILE A 722 -17.37 -9.17 10.29
C ILE A 722 -18.04 -10.07 9.24
N PRO A 723 -17.32 -10.52 8.19
CA PRO A 723 -17.90 -11.42 7.20
C PRO A 723 -18.47 -12.70 7.85
N GLY A 724 -19.73 -13.01 7.57
CA GLY A 724 -20.46 -14.10 8.23
C GLY A 724 -21.98 -13.98 8.13
N ALA A 725 -22.69 -14.95 8.71
CA ALA A 725 -24.15 -14.97 8.78
C ALA A 725 -24.64 -14.47 10.14
N TYR A 726 -25.69 -13.65 10.13
CA TYR A 726 -26.30 -13.05 11.32
C TYR A 726 -27.81 -13.11 11.28
N THR A 727 -28.43 -12.98 12.46
CA THR A 727 -29.88 -13.00 12.62
C THR A 727 -30.35 -11.87 13.55
N ALA A 728 -31.23 -11.01 13.03
CA ALA A 728 -32.00 -10.02 13.76
C ALA A 728 -33.38 -10.59 14.12
N ILE A 729 -33.72 -10.63 15.41
CA ILE A 729 -34.99 -11.17 15.91
C ILE A 729 -35.81 -10.02 16.49
N VAL A 730 -37.01 -9.80 15.97
CA VAL A 730 -37.95 -8.79 16.45
C VAL A 730 -39.12 -9.43 17.20
N ARG A 731 -39.38 -8.94 18.41
CA ARG A 731 -40.48 -9.39 19.28
C ARG A 731 -41.27 -8.20 19.82
N GLY A 732 -42.51 -8.43 20.21
CA GLY A 732 -43.29 -7.45 20.95
C GLY A 732 -43.01 -7.52 22.45
N GLN A 733 -42.67 -6.38 23.05
CA GLN A 733 -42.49 -6.28 24.49
C GLN A 733 -43.76 -6.75 25.21
N GLY A 734 -43.58 -7.58 26.24
CA GLY A 734 -44.68 -8.17 27.01
C GLY A 734 -45.62 -9.11 26.23
N GLU A 735 -45.12 -9.80 25.19
CA GLU A 735 -45.92 -10.69 24.33
C GLU A 735 -47.03 -9.94 23.56
N SER A 736 -46.75 -8.70 23.16
CA SER A 736 -47.61 -7.97 22.23
C SER A 736 -47.42 -8.46 20.79
N SER A 737 -48.44 -8.27 19.95
CA SER A 737 -48.43 -8.64 18.53
C SER A 737 -48.81 -7.44 17.67
N GLY A 738 -48.27 -7.36 16.47
CA GLY A 738 -48.55 -6.30 15.52
C GLY A 738 -47.54 -6.29 14.38
N VAL A 739 -47.75 -5.44 13.39
CA VAL A 739 -46.86 -5.30 12.24
C VAL A 739 -45.64 -4.46 12.62
N ALA A 740 -44.45 -5.00 12.38
CA ALA A 740 -43.19 -4.29 12.54
C ALA A 740 -42.37 -4.35 11.25
N LEU A 741 -41.39 -3.47 11.14
CA LEU A 741 -40.38 -3.44 10.11
C LEU A 741 -39.03 -3.79 10.76
N VAL A 742 -38.34 -4.81 10.26
CA VAL A 742 -36.93 -5.05 10.60
C VAL A 742 -36.07 -4.50 9.46
N GLU A 743 -35.05 -3.72 9.79
CA GLU A 743 -34.19 -3.05 8.80
C GLU A 743 -32.72 -3.22 9.13
N VAL A 744 -31.88 -3.33 8.11
CA VAL A 744 -30.42 -3.27 8.21
C VAL A 744 -29.93 -2.21 7.22
N TYR A 745 -29.29 -1.17 7.76
CA TYR A 745 -28.67 -0.09 7.02
C TYR A 745 -27.16 -0.25 7.05
N ASP A 746 -26.56 -0.28 5.88
CA ASP A 746 -25.13 -0.15 5.65
C ASP A 746 -24.74 1.34 5.78
N LEU A 747 -23.79 1.65 6.66
CA LEU A 747 -23.32 3.02 6.91
C LEU A 747 -22.12 3.43 6.06
N ASN A 748 -21.56 2.50 5.28
CA ASN A 748 -20.41 2.71 4.41
C ASN A 748 -20.75 2.55 2.91
N PRO A 749 -21.84 3.15 2.38
CA PRO A 749 -22.25 2.93 1.01
C PRO A 749 -21.33 3.63 -0.04
N GLY A 750 -20.25 4.26 0.39
CA GLY A 750 -19.40 5.10 -0.46
C GLY A 750 -17.98 4.58 -0.68
N HIS A 751 -17.62 3.44 -0.09
CA HIS A 751 -16.41 2.74 -0.49
C HIS A 751 -16.67 1.96 -1.77
#